data_AF-A0A422PRE2-F1
#
_entry.id   AF-A0A422PRE2-F1
#
_cell.length_a   1.000
_cell.length_b   1.000
_cell.length_c   1.000
_cell.angle_alpha   90.00
_cell.angle_beta   90.00
_cell.angle_gamma   90.00
#
_symmetry.space_group_name_H-M   'P 1'
#
loop_
_entity.id
_entity.type
_entity.pdbx_description
1 polymer ?
#
loop_
_entity_poly.entity_id
_entity_poly.type
_entity_poly.pdbx_seq_one_letter_code
_entity_poly.pdbx_strand_id
1 'polypeptide(L)'
;MPSATKAAERNYAANPRNTEDASYPATEPGEIDNASIFSASVEFDAAEKPHAADARANGRNGDGDAQDASDRERSLASPESLERHGGPAPTNVLRKQPKQPTRWEPLGLAVPQDDPEDEFDIGTARKPVFQEEAEKTKYAFVNGEPEMEGEVMSCFEEPGLLYRIVNKKNKVWAFYNDSLAFEVHVTCTFGKHSKVEPLGRTTMSRAPDGSYTAEVVVYPTETELFMKGFVNGFNSRLRALPLSDEYFQTRDALQHSQVQEEIAAVQGLVGEWKGAEEALKRCIAENVPFTDLEFPPVWNSIQRGATRTPKQMPWFRPRMQLREELVDQLRLFRSKVAPGDVQQGELGDCWLMCAMATLEENPADVMRLFRCPLGAATARLERAVGAYRVTLNTNGLWGSVIVDDYFPGYAGRPRFAHSSDACELWPSVLEKAFAKVNGSYGLVQSGDPVHALSDMTGCPSSRFDEAFAEAQKDGGEALFQQLLQHRKCGYQLVLTTAGKAPALIIGTNKLAGVLGEGQEPEHLLEGTGILPGHAFTVTDVRHFPEHGDVRLLQIRNVWGSCEDWGGPWSATSAEWEAHPEVSRACGAGRDAADSTIWMDWQHVLRCFEGGGVIYRHVAYDYRLPLTFADCRPSVVLEVSVASPVWICFMLRNIDPRTTRDYADHADEPHEYPPLMLSLATAHEAQDGAFRVMKNTSVDTAAPSGDKWTFVQAREISMLCRLIPEASPYLLIPRMMESEDTVSGSQQWFANLRNRVSPLHFNNRSEAQAAAVAEGAAEVPVVLGVRCSKPIGAEGDGGVKVDFKCLGDDNVVFENFPKFPAETVTQKGIYYQVMPPTRGYAEERVGASIA
;
A
#
# COMPACT_ATOMS: atom_id res chain seq x y z
N MET A 1 32.24 57.64 -2.11
CA MET A 1 33.18 57.75 -0.96
C MET A 1 32.40 58.28 0.24
N PRO A 2 32.48 57.70 1.44
CA PRO A 2 33.19 56.46 1.82
C PRO A 2 32.25 55.25 1.98
N SER A 3 32.87 54.08 2.12
CA SER A 3 32.26 52.77 2.43
C SER A 3 31.49 52.78 3.76
N ALA A 4 30.28 52.19 3.79
CA ALA A 4 29.59 51.80 5.02
C ALA A 4 29.00 50.38 4.90
N THR A 5 29.59 49.45 5.68
CA THR A 5 29.02 48.18 6.18
C THR A 5 28.34 47.22 5.19
N LYS A 6 29.10 46.18 4.80
CA LYS A 6 28.58 44.85 4.44
C LYS A 6 27.75 44.26 5.59
N ALA A 7 26.43 44.31 5.50
CA ALA A 7 25.49 43.65 6.41
C ALA A 7 24.12 43.42 5.74
N ALA A 8 24.16 42.97 4.49
CA ALA A 8 23.02 42.45 3.72
C ALA A 8 23.47 41.14 3.05
N GLU A 9 22.51 40.33 2.59
CA GLU A 9 22.74 39.05 1.90
C GLU A 9 23.39 37.96 2.78
N ARG A 10 22.59 37.45 3.71
CA ARG A 10 22.45 36.01 3.85
C ARG A 10 21.00 35.66 3.55
N ASN A 11 20.73 35.25 2.31
CA ASN A 11 19.46 34.62 1.95
C ASN A 11 19.46 33.24 2.61
N TYR A 12 18.79 33.14 3.76
CA TYR A 12 18.62 31.88 4.46
C TYR A 12 17.50 31.09 3.79
N ALA A 13 17.87 30.18 2.89
CA ALA A 13 17.04 29.00 2.67
C ALA A 13 16.91 28.26 4.00
N ALA A 14 15.70 27.95 4.43
CA ALA A 14 15.52 26.91 5.43
C ALA A 14 15.73 25.59 4.68
N ASN A 15 16.75 24.85 5.09
CA ASN A 15 16.95 23.47 4.69
C ASN A 15 16.40 22.60 5.84
N PRO A 16 15.08 22.35 5.89
CA PRO A 16 14.58 21.28 6.75
C PRO A 16 15.30 20.01 6.27
N ARG A 17 16.00 19.33 7.19
CA ARG A 17 16.92 18.22 6.88
C ARG A 17 16.43 17.42 5.67
N ASN A 18 17.29 17.38 4.64
CA ASN A 18 17.07 16.75 3.34
C ASN A 18 16.02 15.63 3.42
N THR A 19 14.85 15.78 2.78
CA THR A 19 13.72 14.86 3.00
C THR A 19 14.00 13.42 2.56
N GLU A 20 15.13 13.15 1.90
CA GLU A 20 15.67 11.82 1.67
C GLU A 20 16.26 11.18 2.95
N ASP A 21 16.86 11.94 3.89
CA ASP A 21 17.26 11.45 5.23
C ASP A 21 16.03 11.14 6.11
N ALA A 22 14.88 11.75 5.84
CA ALA A 22 13.59 11.45 6.46
C ALA A 22 12.82 10.33 5.74
N SER A 23 13.41 9.71 4.70
CA SER A 23 12.81 8.56 4.03
C SER A 23 13.03 7.30 4.87
N TYR A 24 11.96 6.53 5.06
CA TYR A 24 12.03 5.30 5.85
C TYR A 24 12.92 4.27 5.14
N PRO A 25 13.94 3.69 5.81
CA PRO A 25 14.68 2.58 5.25
C PRO A 25 13.74 1.40 5.04
N ALA A 26 13.93 0.67 3.93
CA ALA A 26 13.10 -0.51 3.63
C ALA A 26 13.12 -1.50 4.80
N THR A 27 11.94 -1.96 5.23
CA THR A 27 11.82 -2.97 6.30
C THR A 27 12.57 -4.24 5.87
N GLU A 28 13.42 -4.79 6.73
CA GLU A 28 14.14 -6.04 6.45
C GLU A 28 13.24 -7.24 6.78
N PRO A 29 12.68 -8.02 5.85
CA PRO A 29 12.05 -9.29 6.19
C PRO A 29 13.13 -10.29 6.62
N GLY A 30 12.93 -10.91 7.77
CA GLY A 30 13.95 -11.72 8.43
C GLY A 30 14.34 -12.95 7.61
N GLU A 31 15.64 -13.13 7.39
CA GLU A 31 16.16 -14.42 6.98
C GLU A 31 16.06 -15.39 8.15
N ILE A 32 15.04 -16.25 8.10
CA ILE A 32 14.94 -17.40 8.98
C ILE A 32 16.09 -18.34 8.59
N ASP A 33 17.02 -18.59 9.52
CA ASP A 33 18.11 -19.54 9.32
C ASP A 33 17.55 -20.90 8.84
N ASN A 34 18.25 -21.55 7.90
CA ASN A 34 17.79 -22.75 7.20
C ASN A 34 17.78 -24.02 8.10
N ALA A 35 17.90 -23.83 9.42
CA ALA A 35 17.71 -24.85 10.43
C ALA A 35 16.22 -25.23 10.52
N SER A 36 15.96 -26.54 10.57
CA SER A 36 14.61 -27.12 10.67
C SER A 36 13.92 -26.72 11.98
N ILE A 37 13.07 -25.69 11.97
CA ILE A 37 12.36 -25.16 13.15
C ILE A 37 11.60 -26.27 13.91
N PHE A 38 11.03 -27.24 13.17
CA PHE A 38 10.26 -28.35 13.74
C PHE A 38 10.80 -29.71 13.30
N SER A 39 11.84 -30.22 13.97
CA SER A 39 12.35 -31.59 13.76
C SER A 39 11.75 -32.59 14.75
N ALA A 40 10.49 -32.97 14.57
CA ALA A 40 9.84 -33.99 15.39
C ALA A 40 10.09 -35.40 14.81
N SER A 41 10.82 -36.25 15.54
CA SER A 41 10.88 -37.71 15.27
C SER A 41 9.85 -38.40 16.14
N VAL A 42 8.64 -38.57 15.62
CA VAL A 42 7.49 -39.10 16.36
C VAL A 42 7.33 -40.60 16.07
N GLU A 43 7.73 -41.45 17.02
CA GLU A 43 7.38 -42.88 17.01
C GLU A 43 6.03 -43.09 17.69
N PHE A 44 5.00 -43.53 16.95
CA PHE A 44 3.76 -44.04 17.54
C PHE A 44 3.21 -45.26 16.79
N ASP A 45 2.50 -46.10 17.56
CA ASP A 45 1.78 -47.33 17.21
C ASP A 45 2.60 -48.54 16.75
N ALA A 46 3.26 -49.17 17.73
CA ALA A 46 3.47 -50.61 17.71
C ALA A 46 2.11 -51.34 17.90
N ALA A 47 1.54 -51.86 16.83
CA ALA A 47 0.26 -52.59 16.87
C ALA A 47 0.31 -53.78 17.85
N GLU A 48 -0.66 -53.83 18.78
CA GLU A 48 -0.77 -54.91 19.77
C GLU A 48 -0.93 -56.28 19.10
N LYS A 49 -0.16 -57.26 19.59
CA LYS A 49 -0.32 -58.67 19.18
C LYS A 49 -1.55 -59.27 19.87
N PRO A 50 -2.45 -59.97 19.15
CA PRO A 50 -3.51 -60.74 19.79
C PRO A 50 -2.94 -61.84 20.70
N HIS A 51 -3.48 -61.95 21.90
CA HIS A 51 -3.17 -63.04 22.83
C HIS A 51 -3.59 -64.40 22.25
N ALA A 52 -2.74 -65.42 22.44
CA ALA A 52 -3.09 -66.80 22.15
C ALA A 52 -3.95 -67.40 23.27
N ALA A 53 -5.03 -68.11 22.91
CA ALA A 53 -5.79 -68.98 23.80
C ALA A 53 -6.28 -70.23 23.05
N ASP A 54 -6.28 -71.34 23.78
CA ASP A 54 -6.21 -72.72 23.33
C ASP A 54 -7.46 -73.35 22.67
N ALA A 55 -7.17 -74.17 21.65
CA ALA A 55 -7.57 -75.59 21.54
C ALA A 55 -8.87 -76.10 20.86
N ARG A 56 -8.66 -77.28 20.24
CA ARG A 56 -9.58 -78.40 19.88
C ARG A 56 -10.31 -78.42 18.52
N ALA A 57 -9.62 -79.10 17.59
CA ALA A 57 -9.96 -80.47 17.12
C ALA A 57 -10.78 -80.70 15.83
N ASN A 58 -10.35 -81.78 15.15
CA ASN A 58 -11.00 -82.59 14.10
C ASN A 58 -11.17 -82.01 12.68
N GLY A 59 -10.61 -82.74 11.69
CA GLY A 59 -11.43 -83.12 10.53
C GLY A 59 -10.82 -83.23 9.13
N ARG A 60 -9.84 -84.13 8.92
CA ARG A 60 -9.67 -85.01 7.72
C ARG A 60 -9.88 -84.49 6.26
N ASN A 61 -8.87 -84.84 5.44
CA ASN A 61 -8.91 -85.17 4.00
C ASN A 61 -9.21 -84.01 3.01
N GLY A 62 -8.60 -83.96 1.81
CA GLY A 62 -7.55 -84.79 1.22
C GLY A 62 -7.29 -84.40 -0.25
N ASP A 63 -6.09 -84.75 -0.76
CA ASP A 63 -5.63 -85.01 -2.14
C ASP A 63 -6.19 -84.25 -3.37
N GLY A 64 -5.30 -83.87 -4.31
CA GLY A 64 -5.71 -83.44 -5.66
C GLY A 64 -4.63 -82.70 -6.48
N ASP A 65 -3.74 -83.45 -7.13
CA ASP A 65 -2.64 -82.96 -8.01
C ASP A 65 -3.08 -82.28 -9.34
N ALA A 66 -2.16 -81.45 -9.89
CA ALA A 66 -1.79 -81.34 -11.32
C ALA A 66 -2.85 -80.86 -12.38
N GLN A 67 -2.53 -80.45 -13.62
CA GLN A 67 -1.38 -79.79 -14.29
C GLN A 67 -1.89 -79.29 -15.68
N ASP A 68 -1.00 -78.67 -16.49
CA ASP A 68 -1.15 -78.35 -17.94
C ASP A 68 -2.19 -77.26 -18.33
N ALA A 69 -1.88 -76.26 -19.17
CA ALA A 69 -1.34 -76.26 -20.55
C ALA A 69 -2.34 -76.85 -21.56
N SER A 70 -2.52 -76.41 -22.81
CA SER A 70 -2.11 -75.23 -23.62
C SER A 70 -3.04 -75.24 -24.89
N ASP A 71 -2.95 -74.45 -25.97
CA ASP A 71 -2.01 -73.44 -26.52
C ASP A 71 -2.74 -72.65 -27.65
N ARG A 72 -2.13 -71.57 -28.19
CA ARG A 72 -2.29 -71.09 -29.62
C ARG A 72 -3.66 -70.56 -30.14
N GLU A 73 -3.78 -69.74 -31.20
CA GLU A 73 -2.85 -68.95 -32.04
C GLU A 73 -3.58 -67.91 -32.93
N ARG A 74 -2.84 -66.91 -33.46
CA ARG A 74 -3.08 -66.13 -34.73
C ARG A 74 -4.30 -65.18 -34.77
N SER A 75 -4.33 -64.05 -35.51
CA SER A 75 -3.35 -63.19 -36.24
C SER A 75 -4.12 -61.95 -36.81
N LEU A 76 -3.61 -60.89 -37.45
CA LEU A 76 -2.29 -60.49 -38.00
C LEU A 76 -2.29 -58.95 -38.28
N ALA A 77 -1.14 -58.39 -38.68
CA ALA A 77 -0.92 -57.17 -39.49
C ALA A 77 -0.91 -55.76 -38.82
N SER A 78 0.27 -55.14 -38.91
CA SER A 78 0.60 -53.70 -38.70
C SER A 78 0.56 -52.94 -40.06
N PRO A 79 0.80 -51.60 -40.16
CA PRO A 79 2.08 -50.96 -39.84
C PRO A 79 2.05 -49.57 -39.15
N GLU A 80 3.16 -49.29 -38.47
CA GLU A 80 3.96 -48.04 -38.35
C GLU A 80 3.41 -46.74 -39.01
N SER A 81 3.63 -45.52 -38.48
CA SER A 81 4.85 -45.02 -37.83
C SER A 81 4.66 -43.67 -37.09
N LEU A 82 5.72 -43.28 -36.36
CA LEU A 82 6.11 -41.94 -35.89
C LEU A 82 5.66 -41.47 -34.50
N GLU A 83 6.65 -41.52 -33.61
CA GLU A 83 6.65 -41.07 -32.22
C GLU A 83 6.55 -39.55 -32.10
N ARG A 84 5.89 -39.08 -31.04
CA ARG A 84 6.27 -37.83 -30.36
C ARG A 84 6.56 -38.19 -28.91
N HIS A 85 7.77 -37.89 -28.43
CA HIS A 85 8.10 -38.03 -27.03
C HIS A 85 7.18 -37.14 -26.19
N GLY A 86 6.35 -37.78 -25.35
CA GLY A 86 5.53 -37.06 -24.39
C GLY A 86 6.39 -36.57 -23.22
N GLY A 87 6.42 -35.27 -22.99
CA GLY A 87 6.64 -34.75 -21.64
C GLY A 87 5.50 -35.19 -20.70
N PRO A 88 5.67 -35.10 -19.38
CA PRO A 88 4.61 -35.45 -18.44
C PRO A 88 3.39 -34.56 -18.71
N ALA A 89 2.28 -35.18 -19.08
CA ALA A 89 1.01 -34.47 -19.20
C ALA A 89 0.62 -33.88 -17.83
N PRO A 90 0.02 -32.67 -17.78
CA PRO A 90 -0.54 -32.16 -16.54
C PRO A 90 -1.54 -33.19 -16.00
N THR A 91 -1.31 -33.64 -14.77
CA THR A 91 -2.14 -34.68 -14.16
C THR A 91 -3.52 -34.11 -13.88
N ASN A 92 -4.47 -34.40 -14.78
CA ASN A 92 -5.91 -34.22 -14.57
C ASN A 92 -6.39 -35.14 -13.43
N VAL A 93 -6.04 -34.78 -12.20
CA VAL A 93 -6.70 -35.27 -11.00
C VAL A 93 -7.96 -34.43 -10.83
N LEU A 94 -9.11 -35.09 -10.68
CA LEU A 94 -10.40 -34.44 -10.52
C LEU A 94 -10.38 -33.54 -9.28
N ARG A 95 -10.32 -32.21 -9.48
CA ARG A 95 -10.65 -31.23 -8.44
C ARG A 95 -11.99 -31.63 -7.84
N LYS A 96 -12.02 -31.83 -6.52
CA LYS A 96 -13.25 -32.10 -5.79
C LYS A 96 -14.21 -30.92 -6.00
N GLN A 97 -15.50 -31.18 -6.23
CA GLN A 97 -16.47 -30.11 -6.09
C GLN A 97 -16.46 -29.67 -4.62
N PRO A 98 -16.24 -28.37 -4.32
CA PRO A 98 -16.22 -27.89 -2.94
C PRO A 98 -17.58 -28.05 -2.28
N LYS A 99 -17.60 -28.04 -0.93
CA LYS A 99 -18.83 -28.14 -0.15
C LYS A 99 -19.67 -26.90 -0.39
N GLN A 100 -20.67 -27.00 -1.26
CA GLN A 100 -21.58 -25.89 -1.52
C GLN A 100 -22.18 -25.35 -0.21
N PRO A 101 -22.18 -24.02 0.00
CA PRO A 101 -22.72 -23.43 1.21
C PRO A 101 -24.21 -23.73 1.35
N THR A 102 -24.59 -24.17 2.55
CA THR A 102 -25.95 -24.58 2.90
C THR A 102 -26.94 -23.42 2.82
N ARG A 103 -26.48 -22.21 3.13
CA ARG A 103 -27.15 -20.94 2.77
C ARG A 103 -26.12 -19.84 2.57
N TRP A 104 -26.53 -18.77 1.90
CA TRP A 104 -25.79 -17.51 1.85
C TRP A 104 -26.44 -16.50 2.78
N GLU A 105 -25.67 -15.89 3.67
CA GLU A 105 -26.14 -14.80 4.52
C GLU A 105 -25.61 -13.46 3.99
N PRO A 106 -26.47 -12.43 3.83
CA PRO A 106 -26.00 -11.07 3.58
C PRO A 106 -25.03 -10.62 4.69
N LEU A 107 -23.99 -9.88 4.33
CA LEU A 107 -23.12 -9.24 5.34
C LEU A 107 -23.82 -8.08 6.05
N GLY A 108 -24.92 -7.55 5.47
CA GLY A 108 -25.73 -6.49 6.10
C GLY A 108 -25.03 -5.13 6.15
N LEU A 109 -24.01 -4.93 5.33
CA LEU A 109 -23.26 -3.68 5.22
C LEU A 109 -24.17 -2.57 4.72
N ALA A 110 -24.11 -1.42 5.39
CA ALA A 110 -24.83 -0.23 4.96
C ALA A 110 -24.11 0.43 3.78
N VAL A 111 -24.80 0.60 2.66
CA VAL A 111 -24.31 1.40 1.53
C VAL A 111 -24.09 2.85 2.00
N PRO A 112 -22.94 3.49 1.71
CA PRO A 112 -22.67 4.87 2.10
C PRO A 112 -23.73 5.86 1.59
N GLN A 113 -24.00 6.93 2.34
CA GLN A 113 -25.02 7.93 1.97
C GLN A 113 -24.64 8.73 0.71
N ASP A 114 -23.34 8.86 0.44
CA ASP A 114 -22.77 9.41 -0.79
C ASP A 114 -22.70 8.39 -1.94
N ASP A 115 -23.14 7.14 -1.73
CA ASP A 115 -23.19 6.06 -2.73
C ASP A 115 -24.62 5.59 -3.07
N PRO A 116 -25.53 6.45 -3.56
CA PRO A 116 -26.92 6.07 -3.80
C PRO A 116 -27.11 4.98 -4.87
N GLU A 117 -26.09 4.69 -5.68
CA GLU A 117 -26.11 3.65 -6.73
C GLU A 117 -25.40 2.34 -6.31
N ASP A 118 -24.95 2.23 -5.05
CA ASP A 118 -24.11 1.12 -4.53
C ASP A 118 -22.96 0.79 -5.49
N GLU A 119 -22.19 1.82 -5.90
CA GLU A 119 -21.13 1.74 -6.91
C GLU A 119 -20.12 0.62 -6.65
N PHE A 120 -19.92 0.25 -5.39
CA PHE A 120 -19.00 -0.80 -4.96
C PHE A 120 -19.64 -2.19 -4.75
N ASP A 121 -20.95 -2.32 -5.01
CA ASP A 121 -21.77 -3.54 -4.84
C ASP A 121 -21.74 -4.11 -3.40
N ILE A 122 -21.60 -3.22 -2.40
CA ILE A 122 -21.49 -3.52 -0.97
C ILE A 122 -22.78 -4.14 -0.43
N GLY A 123 -23.94 -3.60 -0.83
CA GLY A 123 -25.25 -4.10 -0.41
C GLY A 123 -25.56 -5.52 -0.89
N THR A 124 -24.84 -6.00 -1.91
CA THR A 124 -24.98 -7.35 -2.47
C THR A 124 -24.11 -8.40 -1.79
N ALA A 125 -23.14 -7.99 -0.96
CA ALA A 125 -22.10 -8.87 -0.44
C ALA A 125 -22.64 -9.91 0.57
N ARG A 126 -22.17 -11.16 0.44
CA ARG A 126 -22.63 -12.31 1.24
C ARG A 126 -21.45 -13.11 1.77
N LYS A 127 -21.69 -13.77 2.91
CA LYS A 127 -20.84 -14.84 3.43
C LYS A 127 -21.50 -16.21 3.21
N PRO A 128 -20.72 -17.25 2.89
CA PRO A 128 -21.22 -18.62 2.88
C PRO A 128 -21.47 -19.09 4.31
N VAL A 129 -22.58 -19.80 4.53
CA VAL A 129 -22.86 -20.51 5.79
C VAL A 129 -22.97 -21.99 5.49
N PHE A 130 -22.06 -22.75 6.08
CA PHE A 130 -22.04 -24.21 6.03
C PHE A 130 -22.87 -24.76 7.20
N GLN A 131 -23.43 -25.95 7.03
CA GLN A 131 -24.34 -26.56 7.99
C GLN A 131 -23.64 -26.77 9.36
N GLU A 132 -24.15 -26.15 10.42
CA GLU A 132 -23.80 -26.51 11.79
C GLU A 132 -24.42 -27.86 12.13
N GLU A 133 -23.77 -28.96 11.72
CA GLU A 133 -23.75 -30.25 12.43
C GLU A 133 -22.85 -31.28 11.71
N ALA A 134 -21.60 -31.33 12.14
CA ALA A 134 -20.85 -32.57 12.29
C ALA A 134 -19.96 -32.41 13.53
N GLU A 135 -19.66 -33.51 14.22
CA GLU A 135 -18.74 -33.56 15.35
C GLU A 135 -17.51 -32.69 15.05
N LYS A 136 -17.07 -31.83 15.99
CA LYS A 136 -15.80 -31.11 15.84
C LYS A 136 -14.72 -32.13 15.50
N THR A 137 -14.28 -32.17 14.23
CA THR A 137 -13.09 -32.92 13.88
C THR A 137 -12.00 -32.39 14.79
N LYS A 138 -11.28 -33.30 15.47
CA LYS A 138 -10.27 -32.93 16.47
C LYS A 138 -9.23 -31.93 15.93
N TYR A 139 -9.13 -31.88 14.61
CA TYR A 139 -8.34 -30.96 13.82
C TYR A 139 -9.29 -30.03 13.05
N ALA A 140 -9.12 -28.73 13.23
CA ALA A 140 -9.67 -27.69 12.36
C ALA A 140 -8.54 -27.22 11.43
N PHE A 141 -8.78 -27.27 10.12
CA PHE A 141 -7.86 -26.70 9.13
C PHE A 141 -8.02 -25.18 9.11
N VAL A 142 -6.93 -24.47 8.85
CA VAL A 142 -6.84 -23.00 8.98
C VAL A 142 -6.86 -22.31 7.62
N ASN A 143 -6.12 -22.84 6.65
CA ASN A 143 -5.85 -22.16 5.37
C ASN A 143 -6.46 -22.87 4.14
N GLY A 144 -7.08 -24.04 4.32
CA GLY A 144 -7.84 -24.73 3.28
C GLY A 144 -8.50 -26.02 3.78
N GLU A 145 -8.77 -26.96 2.87
CA GLU A 145 -9.23 -28.32 3.20
C GLU A 145 -8.49 -29.36 2.33
N PRO A 146 -8.27 -30.59 2.82
CA PRO A 146 -7.66 -31.66 2.04
C PRO A 146 -8.57 -32.16 0.91
N GLU A 147 -8.00 -32.37 -0.27
CA GLU A 147 -8.72 -32.88 -1.44
C GLU A 147 -9.21 -34.34 -1.24
N MET A 148 -8.50 -35.11 -0.41
CA MET A 148 -8.85 -36.49 -0.07
C MET A 148 -9.73 -36.58 1.19
N GLU A 149 -10.78 -37.38 1.11
CA GLU A 149 -11.49 -37.88 2.30
C GLU A 149 -10.79 -39.08 2.94
N GLY A 150 -10.62 -39.04 4.26
CA GLY A 150 -10.07 -40.13 5.06
C GLY A 150 -10.03 -39.78 6.54
N GLU A 151 -9.43 -40.67 7.33
CA GLU A 151 -9.09 -40.39 8.72
C GLU A 151 -7.93 -39.40 8.78
N VAL A 152 -8.16 -38.24 9.41
CA VAL A 152 -7.20 -37.14 9.52
C VAL A 152 -6.40 -37.27 10.82
N MET A 153 -5.08 -37.15 10.73
CA MET A 153 -4.16 -37.09 11.86
C MET A 153 -3.22 -35.89 11.68
N SER A 154 -3.13 -35.01 12.69
CA SER A 154 -2.05 -34.01 12.73
C SER A 154 -0.70 -34.72 12.80
N CYS A 155 0.27 -34.23 12.03
CA CYS A 155 1.63 -34.74 12.02
C CYS A 155 2.58 -33.95 12.93
N PHE A 156 2.14 -32.78 13.42
CA PHE A 156 2.85 -31.93 14.37
C PHE A 156 1.98 -31.70 15.62
N GLU A 157 2.62 -31.31 16.73
CA GLU A 157 1.90 -30.92 17.96
C GLU A 157 1.13 -29.61 17.75
N GLU A 158 1.70 -28.68 16.99
CA GLU A 158 1.05 -27.45 16.54
C GLU A 158 0.09 -27.72 15.36
N PRO A 159 -1.17 -27.24 15.40
CA PRO A 159 -2.09 -27.31 14.27
C PRO A 159 -1.70 -26.32 13.15
N GLY A 160 -2.17 -26.57 11.92
CA GLY A 160 -1.94 -25.67 10.77
C GLY A 160 -0.65 -25.91 9.98
N LEU A 161 0.05 -27.04 10.21
CA LEU A 161 1.26 -27.42 9.48
C LEU A 161 1.01 -28.55 8.47
N LEU A 162 0.98 -29.80 8.92
CA LEU A 162 0.80 -30.98 8.07
C LEU A 162 -0.20 -31.96 8.68
N TYR A 163 -1.08 -32.48 7.83
CA TYR A 163 -2.04 -33.52 8.18
C TYR A 163 -1.88 -34.74 7.28
N ARG A 164 -1.84 -35.93 7.88
CA ARG A 164 -1.93 -37.21 7.16
C ARG A 164 -3.38 -37.62 7.04
N ILE A 165 -3.81 -37.95 5.82
CA ILE A 165 -5.15 -38.44 5.51
C ILE A 165 -5.07 -39.91 5.10
N VAL A 166 -5.83 -40.78 5.77
CA VAL A 166 -5.87 -42.22 5.46
C VAL A 166 -7.27 -42.64 5.01
N ASN A 167 -7.43 -42.91 3.71
CA ASN A 167 -8.64 -43.51 3.17
C ASN A 167 -8.59 -45.03 3.35
N LYS A 168 -9.13 -45.53 4.47
CA LYS A 168 -9.16 -46.97 4.81
C LYS A 168 -9.87 -47.85 3.77
N LYS A 169 -10.88 -47.32 3.05
CA LYS A 169 -11.63 -48.07 2.01
C LYS A 169 -10.76 -48.34 0.78
N ASN A 170 -10.13 -47.29 0.25
CA ASN A 170 -9.30 -47.35 -0.96
C ASN A 170 -7.85 -47.76 -0.66
N LYS A 171 -7.49 -47.82 0.63
CA LYS A 171 -6.14 -48.07 1.15
C LYS A 171 -5.12 -47.04 0.66
N VAL A 172 -5.53 -45.78 0.56
CA VAL A 172 -4.68 -44.67 0.08
C VAL A 172 -4.31 -43.77 1.25
N TRP A 173 -3.05 -43.33 1.27
CA TRP A 173 -2.56 -42.27 2.15
C TRP A 173 -2.27 -41.02 1.32
N ALA A 174 -2.59 -39.87 1.87
CA ALA A 174 -2.23 -38.56 1.34
C ALA A 174 -1.72 -37.67 2.48
N PHE A 175 -1.04 -36.59 2.12
CA PHE A 175 -0.62 -35.54 3.05
C PHE A 175 -1.16 -34.20 2.55
N TYR A 176 -1.66 -33.38 3.47
CA TYR A 176 -2.13 -32.03 3.21
C TYR A 176 -1.31 -31.04 4.04
N ASN A 177 -0.72 -30.05 3.37
CA ASN A 177 0.01 -28.96 4.00
C ASN A 177 -0.92 -27.77 4.16
N ASP A 178 -1.25 -27.44 5.40
CA ASP A 178 -2.18 -26.36 5.76
C ASP A 178 -1.43 -25.06 6.08
N SER A 179 -0.11 -25.00 5.87
CA SER A 179 0.70 -23.80 6.09
C SER A 179 0.77 -22.90 4.85
N LEU A 180 1.07 -21.62 5.06
CA LEU A 180 1.26 -20.61 4.00
C LEU A 180 2.73 -20.18 3.81
N ALA A 181 3.65 -20.75 4.58
CA ALA A 181 5.05 -20.30 4.69
C ALA A 181 6.08 -21.42 4.52
N PHE A 182 5.66 -22.69 4.60
CA PHE A 182 6.57 -23.83 4.59
C PHE A 182 6.19 -24.86 3.53
N GLU A 183 7.20 -25.44 2.89
CA GLU A 183 7.08 -26.72 2.20
C GLU A 183 7.41 -27.84 3.19
N VAL A 184 6.68 -28.95 3.14
CA VAL A 184 6.89 -30.04 4.09
C VAL A 184 7.44 -31.26 3.38
N HIS A 185 8.67 -31.60 3.70
CA HIS A 185 9.37 -32.78 3.21
C HIS A 185 9.00 -33.97 4.08
N VAL A 186 8.40 -34.98 3.46
CA VAL A 186 7.85 -36.17 4.11
C VAL A 186 8.61 -37.40 3.65
N THR A 187 9.34 -38.03 4.57
CA THR A 187 10.02 -39.33 4.35
C THR A 187 9.36 -40.38 5.25
N CYS A 188 8.84 -41.46 4.68
CA CYS A 188 8.37 -42.63 5.44
C CYS A 188 9.15 -43.88 5.06
N THR A 189 9.71 -44.56 6.07
CA THR A 189 10.34 -45.88 5.91
C THR A 189 9.36 -46.96 6.35
N PHE A 190 8.99 -47.86 5.44
CA PHE A 190 8.04 -48.94 5.63
C PHE A 190 8.75 -50.29 5.84
N GLY A 191 8.22 -51.11 6.75
CA GLY A 191 8.75 -52.45 7.03
C GLY A 191 8.69 -53.38 5.80
N LYS A 192 9.65 -54.31 5.70
CA LYS A 192 9.88 -55.22 4.54
C LYS A 192 8.70 -56.09 4.07
N HIS A 193 7.64 -56.18 4.87
CA HIS A 193 6.42 -56.93 4.56
C HIS A 193 5.24 -56.03 4.11
N SER A 194 5.47 -54.72 4.03
CA SER A 194 4.52 -53.77 3.45
C SER A 194 4.38 -54.02 1.94
N LYS A 195 3.16 -53.85 1.43
CA LYS A 195 2.83 -53.93 0.01
C LYS A 195 2.29 -52.57 -0.39
N VAL A 196 3.19 -51.66 -0.73
CA VAL A 196 2.91 -50.25 -1.01
C VAL A 196 3.32 -49.89 -2.43
N GLU A 197 2.49 -49.09 -3.08
CA GLU A 197 2.69 -48.51 -4.42
C GLU A 197 2.70 -46.98 -4.27
N PRO A 198 3.73 -46.27 -4.76
CA PRO A 198 3.81 -44.81 -4.65
C PRO A 198 2.76 -44.15 -5.55
N LEU A 199 2.29 -42.96 -5.17
CA LEU A 199 1.33 -42.17 -5.93
C LEU A 199 1.84 -40.74 -6.14
N GLY A 200 1.21 -40.02 -7.08
CA GLY A 200 1.48 -38.60 -7.30
C GLY A 200 2.94 -38.32 -7.60
N ARG A 201 3.53 -37.36 -6.87
CA ARG A 201 4.95 -37.00 -6.94
C ARG A 201 5.86 -37.86 -6.05
N THR A 202 5.30 -38.86 -5.35
CA THR A 202 6.06 -39.66 -4.37
C THR A 202 7.10 -40.54 -5.05
N THR A 203 8.36 -40.34 -4.69
CA THR A 203 9.44 -41.26 -5.07
C THR A 203 9.53 -42.39 -4.06
N MET A 204 9.95 -43.58 -4.49
CA MET A 204 10.13 -44.72 -3.58
C MET A 204 11.37 -45.53 -3.94
N SER A 205 12.24 -45.71 -2.95
CA SER A 205 13.45 -46.52 -3.01
C SER A 205 13.33 -47.76 -2.13
N ARG A 206 14.14 -48.79 -2.40
CA ARG A 206 14.16 -50.03 -1.62
C ARG A 206 15.55 -50.26 -1.05
N ALA A 207 15.64 -50.42 0.27
CA ALA A 207 16.89 -50.62 0.96
C ALA A 207 17.37 -52.10 0.91
N PRO A 208 18.67 -52.37 1.09
CA PRO A 208 19.22 -53.74 1.03
C PRO A 208 18.66 -54.72 2.08
N ASP A 209 18.13 -54.20 3.19
CA ASP A 209 17.45 -54.99 4.24
C ASP A 209 16.02 -55.41 3.86
N GLY A 210 15.52 -54.95 2.71
CA GLY A 210 14.20 -55.22 2.16
C GLY A 210 13.13 -54.20 2.54
N SER A 211 13.44 -53.17 3.35
CA SER A 211 12.54 -52.05 3.65
C SER A 211 12.33 -51.12 2.44
N TYR A 212 11.31 -50.27 2.50
CA TYR A 212 10.99 -49.28 1.46
C TYR A 212 11.03 -47.88 2.06
N THR A 213 11.65 -46.92 1.40
CA THR A 213 11.61 -45.50 1.79
C THR A 213 10.86 -44.73 0.72
N ALA A 214 9.78 -44.06 1.10
CA ALA A 214 8.98 -43.21 0.23
C ALA A 214 9.13 -41.74 0.63
N GLU A 215 9.30 -40.86 -0.36
CA GLU A 215 9.61 -39.43 -0.16
C GLU A 215 8.73 -38.55 -1.05
N VAL A 216 8.14 -37.51 -0.47
CA VAL A 216 7.34 -36.49 -1.17
C VAL A 216 7.53 -35.12 -0.53
N VAL A 217 7.48 -34.06 -1.35
CA VAL A 217 7.42 -32.67 -0.90
C VAL A 217 5.98 -32.19 -1.05
N VAL A 218 5.40 -31.66 0.03
CA VAL A 218 4.02 -31.15 0.05
C VAL A 218 4.06 -29.65 0.18
N TYR A 219 3.65 -28.93 -0.88
CA TYR A 219 3.66 -27.47 -0.93
C TYR A 219 2.46 -26.84 -0.21
N PRO A 220 2.55 -25.56 0.20
CA PRO A 220 1.45 -24.83 0.85
C PRO A 220 0.09 -25.02 0.19
N THR A 221 -0.93 -25.32 1.01
CA THR A 221 -2.32 -25.54 0.61
C THR A 221 -2.57 -26.72 -0.36
N GLU A 222 -1.56 -27.54 -0.68
CA GLU A 222 -1.71 -28.69 -1.58
C GLU A 222 -1.95 -30.02 -0.83
N THR A 223 -2.68 -30.94 -1.48
CA THR A 223 -2.82 -32.33 -1.05
C THR A 223 -2.02 -33.25 -1.97
N GLU A 224 -0.97 -33.87 -1.46
CA GLU A 224 -0.17 -34.84 -2.21
C GLU A 224 -0.61 -36.27 -1.92
N LEU A 225 -0.87 -37.04 -2.97
CA LEU A 225 -1.13 -38.48 -2.87
C LEU A 225 0.20 -39.19 -2.59
N PHE A 226 0.28 -39.91 -1.47
CA PHE A 226 1.54 -40.50 -1.02
C PHE A 226 1.74 -41.92 -1.52
N MET A 227 0.87 -42.83 -1.07
CA MET A 227 0.95 -44.25 -1.41
C MET A 227 -0.40 -44.93 -1.32
N LYS A 228 -0.52 -46.08 -1.96
CA LYS A 228 -1.64 -47.00 -1.81
C LYS A 228 -1.15 -48.39 -1.42
N GLY A 229 -1.97 -49.14 -0.68
CA GLY A 229 -1.70 -50.52 -0.30
C GLY A 229 -1.69 -50.78 1.21
N PHE A 230 -0.90 -51.77 1.64
CA PHE A 230 -0.88 -52.26 3.02
C PHE A 230 0.46 -51.98 3.69
N VAL A 231 0.42 -51.21 4.78
CA VAL A 231 1.58 -50.87 5.62
C VAL A 231 1.71 -51.87 6.76
N ASN A 232 2.91 -52.40 6.98
CA ASN A 232 3.25 -53.25 8.11
C ASN A 232 4.44 -52.64 8.89
N GLY A 233 4.11 -51.70 9.78
CA GLY A 233 5.07 -50.84 10.47
C GLY A 233 5.66 -49.75 9.57
N PHE A 234 5.77 -48.54 10.10
CA PHE A 234 6.43 -47.42 9.44
C PHE A 234 7.13 -46.53 10.47
N ASN A 235 8.14 -45.79 10.04
CA ASN A 235 8.71 -44.63 10.76
C ASN A 235 8.64 -43.43 9.80
N SER A 236 8.31 -42.24 10.30
CA SER A 236 8.19 -41.02 9.50
C SER A 236 9.13 -39.93 10.01
N ARG A 237 9.93 -39.36 9.10
CA ARG A 237 10.68 -38.13 9.30
C ARG A 237 9.99 -37.01 8.52
N LEU A 238 9.67 -35.93 9.21
CA LEU A 238 8.98 -34.77 8.66
C LEU A 238 9.86 -33.54 8.87
N ARG A 239 9.95 -32.67 7.86
CA ARG A 239 10.68 -31.39 7.95
C ARG A 239 9.84 -30.30 7.29
N ALA A 240 9.37 -29.34 8.08
CA ALA A 240 8.88 -28.07 7.54
C ALA A 240 10.09 -27.19 7.22
N LEU A 241 10.24 -26.79 5.96
CA LEU A 241 11.32 -25.93 5.46
C LEU A 241 10.72 -24.67 4.82
N PRO A 242 11.43 -23.52 4.82
CA PRO A 242 11.03 -22.37 4.02
C PRO A 242 10.87 -22.75 2.55
N LEU A 243 10.00 -22.03 1.83
CA LEU A 243 9.72 -22.30 0.41
C LEU A 243 10.98 -22.17 -0.44
N SER A 244 11.26 -23.21 -1.23
CA SER A 244 12.41 -23.31 -2.13
C SER A 244 12.29 -22.43 -3.36
N ASP A 245 13.42 -22.07 -3.97
CA ASP A 245 13.45 -21.41 -5.28
C ASP A 245 12.76 -22.25 -6.36
N GLU A 246 12.80 -23.59 -6.25
CA GLU A 246 12.09 -24.52 -7.13
C GLU A 246 10.57 -24.35 -7.06
N TYR A 247 10.00 -24.12 -5.86
CA TYR A 247 8.59 -23.77 -5.70
C TYR A 247 8.28 -22.48 -6.47
N PHE A 248 9.04 -21.40 -6.24
CA PHE A 248 8.79 -20.11 -6.89
C PHE A 248 8.91 -20.20 -8.41
N GLN A 249 9.99 -20.81 -8.94
CA GLN A 249 10.18 -21.04 -10.37
C GLN A 249 9.06 -21.88 -10.99
N THR A 250 8.58 -22.91 -10.30
CA THR A 250 7.47 -23.76 -10.77
C THR A 250 6.16 -22.98 -10.84
N ARG A 251 5.84 -22.15 -9.84
CA ARG A 251 4.62 -21.33 -9.85
C ARG A 251 4.69 -20.22 -10.90
N ASP A 252 5.85 -19.59 -11.04
CA ASP A 252 6.10 -18.55 -12.05
C ASP A 252 5.97 -19.11 -13.46
N ALA A 253 6.61 -20.26 -13.76
CA ALA A 253 6.49 -20.92 -15.06
C ALA A 253 5.04 -21.32 -15.41
N LEU A 254 4.23 -21.73 -14.43
CA LEU A 254 2.81 -22.05 -14.63
C LEU A 254 1.95 -20.81 -14.91
N GLN A 255 2.20 -19.69 -14.22
CA GLN A 255 1.40 -18.46 -14.36
C GLN A 255 1.86 -17.59 -15.53
N HIS A 256 3.15 -17.59 -15.85
CA HIS A 256 3.75 -16.81 -16.93
C HIS A 256 3.14 -17.12 -18.30
N SER A 257 2.78 -18.39 -18.58
CA SER A 257 2.13 -18.75 -19.85
C SER A 257 0.78 -18.03 -20.03
N GLN A 258 -0.10 -18.12 -19.03
CA GLN A 258 -1.40 -17.43 -19.03
C GLN A 258 -1.24 -15.91 -19.07
N VAL A 259 -0.31 -15.36 -18.29
CA VAL A 259 -0.01 -13.91 -18.29
C VAL A 259 0.37 -13.42 -19.68
N GLN A 260 1.26 -14.13 -20.40
CA GLN A 260 1.65 -13.73 -21.76
C GLN A 260 0.51 -13.86 -22.77
N GLU A 261 -0.37 -14.87 -22.62
CA GLU A 261 -1.56 -15.00 -23.46
C GLU A 261 -2.55 -13.84 -23.24
N GLU A 262 -2.80 -13.43 -22.00
CA GLU A 262 -3.68 -12.29 -21.68
C GLU A 262 -3.06 -10.94 -22.11
N ILE A 263 -1.74 -10.74 -21.95
CA ILE A 263 -1.01 -9.57 -22.48
C ILE A 263 -1.14 -9.51 -24.02
N ALA A 264 -0.89 -10.62 -24.71
CA ALA A 264 -0.97 -10.68 -26.17
C ALA A 264 -2.39 -10.46 -26.68
N ALA A 265 -3.42 -10.93 -25.96
CA ALA A 265 -4.82 -10.66 -26.28
C ALA A 265 -5.13 -9.15 -26.22
N VAL A 266 -4.75 -8.46 -25.14
CA VAL A 266 -4.97 -7.00 -25.01
C VAL A 266 -4.18 -6.23 -26.06
N GLN A 267 -2.92 -6.59 -26.34
CA GLN A 267 -2.12 -5.98 -27.41
C GLN A 267 -2.80 -6.14 -28.79
N GLY A 268 -3.35 -7.32 -29.08
CA GLY A 268 -4.08 -7.60 -30.32
C GLY A 268 -5.38 -6.79 -30.48
N LEU A 269 -6.04 -6.45 -29.37
CA LEU A 269 -7.25 -5.61 -29.37
C LEU A 269 -6.98 -4.12 -29.58
N VAL A 270 -5.87 -3.60 -29.05
CA VAL A 270 -5.57 -2.15 -29.04
C VAL A 270 -4.92 -1.70 -30.36
N GLY A 271 -4.04 -2.53 -30.94
CA GLY A 271 -3.31 -2.18 -32.16
C GLY A 271 -2.32 -1.03 -31.92
N GLU A 272 -2.69 0.20 -32.32
CA GLU A 272 -1.91 1.39 -31.97
C GLU A 272 -2.18 1.80 -30.52
N TRP A 273 -1.13 1.83 -29.69
CA TRP A 273 -1.23 2.19 -28.28
C TRP A 273 -1.71 3.65 -28.08
N LYS A 274 -2.77 3.81 -27.27
CA LYS A 274 -3.45 5.10 -26.99
C LYS A 274 -3.71 5.34 -25.50
N GLY A 275 -3.03 4.60 -24.62
CA GLY A 275 -3.20 4.66 -23.16
C GLY A 275 -4.22 3.65 -22.60
N ALA A 276 -4.12 3.36 -21.30
CA ALA A 276 -4.95 2.37 -20.61
C ALA A 276 -6.46 2.60 -20.75
N GLU A 277 -6.92 3.86 -20.85
CA GLU A 277 -8.34 4.22 -20.96
C GLU A 277 -9.01 3.69 -22.24
N GLU A 278 -8.31 3.70 -23.38
CA GLU A 278 -8.82 3.11 -24.64
C GLU A 278 -8.69 1.58 -24.61
N ALA A 279 -7.60 1.05 -24.03
CA ALA A 279 -7.41 -0.39 -23.87
C ALA A 279 -8.53 -1.03 -23.03
N LEU A 280 -8.91 -0.38 -21.92
CA LEU A 280 -10.01 -0.82 -21.06
C LEU A 280 -11.36 -0.84 -21.79
N LYS A 281 -11.67 0.20 -22.58
CA LYS A 281 -12.89 0.25 -23.41
C LYS A 281 -12.96 -0.92 -24.41
N ARG A 282 -11.83 -1.29 -25.01
CA ARG A 282 -11.75 -2.47 -25.91
C ARG A 282 -11.96 -3.77 -25.16
N CYS A 283 -11.33 -3.93 -24.00
CA CYS A 283 -11.49 -5.11 -23.15
C CYS A 283 -12.95 -5.32 -22.71
N ILE A 284 -13.63 -4.23 -22.31
CA ILE A 284 -15.06 -4.25 -21.96
C ILE A 284 -15.93 -4.63 -23.17
N ALA A 285 -15.66 -4.05 -24.35
CA ALA A 285 -16.47 -4.29 -25.55
C ALA A 285 -16.40 -5.75 -26.06
N GLU A 286 -15.21 -6.36 -26.01
CA GLU A 286 -14.97 -7.74 -26.46
C GLU A 286 -15.04 -8.78 -25.30
N ASN A 287 -15.34 -8.34 -24.08
CA ASN A 287 -15.37 -9.14 -22.85
C ASN A 287 -14.08 -9.96 -22.63
N VAL A 288 -12.93 -9.31 -22.83
CA VAL A 288 -11.58 -9.86 -22.59
C VAL A 288 -11.05 -9.36 -21.25
N PRO A 289 -10.41 -10.21 -20.42
CA PRO A 289 -9.77 -9.77 -19.18
C PRO A 289 -8.78 -8.63 -19.42
N PHE A 290 -8.97 -7.51 -18.71
CA PHE A 290 -8.05 -6.39 -18.82
C PHE A 290 -6.70 -6.76 -18.18
N THR A 291 -5.63 -6.52 -18.92
CA THR A 291 -4.25 -6.65 -18.47
C THR A 291 -3.51 -5.37 -18.81
N ASP A 292 -2.88 -4.76 -17.82
CA ASP A 292 -2.33 -3.42 -17.88
C ASP A 292 -1.02 -3.41 -18.66
N LEU A 293 -1.02 -2.80 -19.84
CA LEU A 293 0.19 -2.71 -20.68
C LEU A 293 1.17 -1.60 -20.23
N GLU A 294 0.74 -0.68 -19.36
CA GLU A 294 1.60 0.35 -18.75
C GLU A 294 2.31 -0.17 -17.49
N PHE A 295 1.66 -1.12 -16.79
CA PHE A 295 2.20 -1.78 -15.59
C PHE A 295 1.99 -3.31 -15.66
N PRO A 296 2.63 -3.99 -16.62
CA PRO A 296 2.37 -5.40 -16.88
C PRO A 296 2.76 -6.30 -15.69
N PRO A 297 2.07 -7.44 -15.49
CA PRO A 297 2.39 -8.42 -14.44
C PRO A 297 3.66 -9.21 -14.77
N VAL A 298 4.81 -8.53 -14.73
CA VAL A 298 6.13 -9.05 -15.02
C VAL A 298 7.11 -8.66 -13.91
N TRP A 299 8.22 -9.39 -13.81
CA TRP A 299 9.22 -9.16 -12.76
C TRP A 299 9.75 -7.71 -12.70
N ASN A 300 9.87 -7.02 -13.85
CA ASN A 300 10.33 -5.63 -13.90
C ASN A 300 9.42 -4.63 -13.15
N SER A 301 8.10 -4.87 -13.14
CA SER A 301 7.14 -4.06 -12.40
C SER A 301 7.27 -4.23 -10.88
N ILE A 302 7.93 -5.31 -10.44
CA ILE A 302 8.32 -5.51 -9.04
C ILE A 302 9.70 -4.92 -8.77
N GLN A 303 10.76 -5.38 -9.46
CA GLN A 303 12.15 -5.12 -9.06
C GLN A 303 12.72 -3.75 -9.47
N ARG A 304 12.16 -3.06 -10.47
CA ARG A 304 12.82 -1.87 -11.05
C ARG A 304 13.07 -0.82 -9.98
N GLY A 305 14.29 -0.30 -9.88
CA GLY A 305 14.64 0.73 -8.90
C GLY A 305 14.54 0.31 -7.42
N ALA A 306 14.34 -0.97 -7.12
CA ALA A 306 14.35 -1.49 -5.75
C ALA A 306 15.72 -1.26 -5.09
N THR A 307 15.73 -0.70 -3.89
CA THR A 307 16.95 -0.61 -3.06
C THR A 307 17.35 -1.98 -2.53
N ARG A 308 16.36 -2.86 -2.32
CA ARG A 308 16.56 -4.25 -1.89
C ARG A 308 15.78 -5.19 -2.80
N THR A 309 16.49 -6.02 -3.56
CA THR A 309 15.88 -6.98 -4.49
C THR A 309 14.83 -7.84 -3.77
N PRO A 310 13.54 -7.76 -4.15
CA PRO A 310 12.52 -8.62 -3.57
C PRO A 310 12.72 -10.08 -4.02
N LYS A 311 12.15 -11.04 -3.28
CA LYS A 311 12.16 -12.45 -3.73
C LYS A 311 11.32 -12.58 -5.01
N GLN A 312 11.82 -13.34 -5.98
CA GLN A 312 11.05 -13.62 -7.19
C GLN A 312 9.76 -14.34 -6.82
N MET A 313 8.63 -13.76 -7.20
CA MET A 313 7.31 -14.27 -6.89
C MET A 313 6.40 -14.11 -8.12
N PRO A 314 5.43 -15.01 -8.29
CA PRO A 314 4.62 -15.04 -9.50
C PRO A 314 3.40 -14.11 -9.35
N TRP A 315 2.71 -13.86 -10.46
CA TRP A 315 1.55 -12.97 -10.53
C TRP A 315 0.25 -13.75 -10.76
N PHE A 316 -0.74 -13.52 -9.92
CA PHE A 316 -2.04 -14.20 -10.00
C PHE A 316 -3.20 -13.20 -9.90
N ARG A 317 -4.35 -13.54 -10.50
CA ARG A 317 -5.62 -12.85 -10.23
C ARG A 317 -6.34 -13.54 -9.07
N PRO A 318 -7.03 -12.86 -8.13
CA PRO A 318 -7.69 -13.47 -6.97
C PRO A 318 -8.58 -14.69 -7.30
N ARG A 319 -9.32 -14.61 -8.41
CA ARG A 319 -10.14 -15.70 -8.98
C ARG A 319 -9.41 -17.00 -9.31
N MET A 320 -8.07 -16.98 -9.43
CA MET A 320 -7.24 -18.16 -9.67
C MET A 320 -6.95 -18.96 -8.39
N GLN A 321 -7.05 -18.31 -7.23
CA GLN A 321 -6.65 -18.84 -5.92
C GLN A 321 -7.83 -19.02 -4.97
N LEU A 322 -8.88 -18.20 -5.10
CA LEU A 322 -10.12 -18.38 -4.34
C LEU A 322 -10.88 -19.63 -4.77
N ARG A 323 -11.69 -20.16 -3.84
CA ARG A 323 -12.71 -21.16 -4.17
C ARG A 323 -13.70 -20.58 -5.17
N GLU A 324 -14.13 -21.40 -6.13
CA GLU A 324 -15.09 -21.04 -7.18
C GLU A 324 -16.36 -20.36 -6.61
N GLU A 325 -16.85 -20.87 -5.47
CA GLU A 325 -17.99 -20.34 -4.71
C GLU A 325 -17.81 -18.89 -4.21
N LEU A 326 -16.57 -18.47 -3.98
CA LEU A 326 -16.21 -17.15 -3.44
C LEU A 326 -15.84 -16.14 -4.53
N VAL A 327 -15.64 -16.57 -5.78
CA VAL A 327 -15.25 -15.66 -6.89
C VAL A 327 -16.31 -14.58 -7.09
N ASP A 328 -17.60 -14.93 -7.03
CA ASP A 328 -18.73 -13.98 -7.11
C ASP A 328 -18.81 -13.01 -5.92
N GLN A 329 -18.03 -13.23 -4.86
CA GLN A 329 -17.95 -12.38 -3.67
C GLN A 329 -16.74 -11.45 -3.66
N LEU A 330 -15.90 -11.46 -4.68
CA LEU A 330 -14.82 -10.48 -4.86
C LEU A 330 -15.41 -9.05 -4.93
N ARG A 331 -14.91 -8.15 -4.09
CA ARG A 331 -15.30 -6.72 -4.05
C ARG A 331 -14.09 -5.85 -3.78
N LEU A 332 -14.20 -4.56 -4.11
CA LEU A 332 -13.27 -3.56 -3.60
C LEU A 332 -13.37 -3.47 -2.08
N PHE A 333 -14.59 -3.30 -1.58
CA PHE A 333 -14.92 -3.20 -0.16
C PHE A 333 -15.90 -4.33 0.21
N ARG A 334 -15.55 -5.12 1.23
CA ARG A 334 -16.32 -6.24 1.77
C ARG A 334 -16.40 -6.22 3.30
N SER A 335 -15.59 -5.39 3.96
CA SER A 335 -15.81 -4.92 5.33
C SER A 335 -16.42 -3.51 5.33
N LYS A 336 -16.64 -2.95 6.53
CA LYS A 336 -16.69 -1.50 6.70
C LYS A 336 -15.26 -1.05 7.00
N VAL A 337 -14.65 -0.31 6.07
CA VAL A 337 -13.31 0.28 6.22
C VAL A 337 -13.13 0.85 7.64
N ALA A 338 -12.15 0.31 8.35
CA ALA A 338 -11.79 0.65 9.70
C ALA A 338 -10.26 0.52 9.91
N PRO A 339 -9.65 1.25 10.86
CA PRO A 339 -8.23 1.15 11.14
C PRO A 339 -7.77 -0.29 11.44
N GLY A 340 -6.85 -0.81 10.62
CA GLY A 340 -6.32 -2.17 10.71
C GLY A 340 -6.87 -3.15 9.67
N ASP A 341 -7.72 -2.72 8.73
CA ASP A 341 -8.09 -3.54 7.57
C ASP A 341 -6.88 -3.78 6.65
N VAL A 342 -5.99 -2.79 6.48
CA VAL A 342 -4.71 -2.92 5.77
C VAL A 342 -3.72 -3.83 6.51
N GLN A 343 -3.34 -4.92 5.86
CA GLN A 343 -2.27 -5.83 6.29
C GLN A 343 -1.01 -5.57 5.46
N GLN A 344 0.12 -5.30 6.13
CA GLN A 344 1.41 -5.12 5.48
C GLN A 344 1.90 -6.44 4.85
N GLY A 345 2.56 -6.34 3.69
CA GLY A 345 3.21 -7.46 3.03
C GLY A 345 4.75 -7.45 3.09
N GLU A 346 5.35 -8.27 2.23
CA GLU A 346 6.78 -8.61 2.19
C GLU A 346 7.62 -7.60 1.37
N LEU A 347 7.04 -6.47 0.94
CA LEU A 347 7.68 -5.47 0.07
C LEU A 347 8.69 -4.58 0.83
N GLY A 348 8.34 -4.17 2.05
CA GLY A 348 9.14 -3.31 2.92
C GLY A 348 8.70 -1.83 2.96
N ASP A 349 7.57 -1.49 2.35
CA ASP A 349 6.98 -0.15 2.19
C ASP A 349 6.13 0.29 3.39
N CYS A 350 6.63 0.06 4.62
CA CYS A 350 5.93 0.37 5.88
C CYS A 350 5.27 1.75 5.91
N TRP A 351 5.96 2.77 5.41
CA TRP A 351 5.50 4.16 5.31
C TRP A 351 4.20 4.33 4.53
N LEU A 352 3.99 3.57 3.45
CA LEU A 352 2.79 3.62 2.63
C LEU A 352 1.63 2.94 3.34
N MET A 353 1.88 1.79 3.98
CA MET A 353 0.88 1.11 4.81
C MET A 353 0.42 2.00 5.96
N CYS A 354 1.34 2.74 6.59
CA CYS A 354 1.00 3.74 7.60
C CYS A 354 0.10 4.84 7.05
N ALA A 355 0.42 5.37 5.87
CA ALA A 355 -0.40 6.41 5.24
C ALA A 355 -1.80 5.90 4.87
N MET A 356 -1.91 4.67 4.36
CA MET A 356 -3.19 4.03 4.03
C MET A 356 -4.03 3.80 5.29
N ALA A 357 -3.45 3.24 6.36
CA ALA A 357 -4.17 3.00 7.60
C ALA A 357 -4.48 4.29 8.40
N THR A 358 -3.65 5.33 8.26
CA THR A 358 -4.00 6.69 8.72
C THR A 358 -5.23 7.21 7.96
N LEU A 359 -5.41 6.86 6.68
CA LEU A 359 -6.57 7.25 5.90
C LEU A 359 -7.85 6.48 6.29
N GLU A 360 -7.75 5.26 6.83
CA GLU A 360 -8.87 4.44 7.32
C GLU A 360 -9.65 5.11 8.47
N GLU A 361 -9.03 6.02 9.24
CA GLU A 361 -9.72 6.89 10.21
C GLU A 361 -10.81 7.77 9.55
N ASN A 362 -10.79 7.89 8.22
CA ASN A 362 -11.78 8.59 7.41
C ASN A 362 -12.27 7.69 6.25
N PRO A 363 -13.14 6.69 6.52
CA PRO A 363 -13.56 5.68 5.53
C PRO A 363 -14.08 6.24 4.19
N ALA A 364 -14.80 7.37 4.25
CA ALA A 364 -15.33 8.05 3.08
C ALA A 364 -14.22 8.54 2.13
N ASP A 365 -13.04 8.90 2.64
CA ASP A 365 -11.91 9.31 1.80
C ASP A 365 -11.27 8.12 1.07
N VAL A 366 -11.12 6.98 1.75
CA VAL A 366 -10.63 5.74 1.13
C VAL A 366 -11.56 5.35 -0.02
N MET A 367 -12.88 5.26 0.23
CA MET A 367 -13.87 4.95 -0.80
C MET A 367 -13.89 5.98 -1.93
N ARG A 368 -13.70 7.26 -1.62
CA ARG A 368 -13.65 8.35 -2.59
C ARG A 368 -12.51 8.20 -3.61
N LEU A 369 -11.38 7.57 -3.27
CA LEU A 369 -10.30 7.28 -4.22
C LEU A 369 -10.75 6.38 -5.38
N PHE A 370 -11.72 5.49 -5.16
CA PHE A 370 -12.13 4.47 -6.13
C PHE A 370 -13.36 4.85 -6.98
N ARG A 371 -13.83 6.10 -6.86
CA ARG A 371 -15.03 6.58 -7.58
C ARG A 371 -14.75 6.71 -9.08
N CYS A 372 -15.59 6.08 -9.89
CA CYS A 372 -15.47 6.12 -11.34
C CYS A 372 -16.01 7.45 -11.90
N PRO A 373 -15.22 8.19 -12.72
CA PRO A 373 -15.69 9.41 -13.37
C PRO A 373 -16.81 9.18 -14.38
N LEU A 374 -17.00 7.93 -14.80
CA LEU A 374 -18.01 7.49 -15.79
C LEU A 374 -19.27 6.90 -15.13
N GLY A 375 -19.36 6.91 -13.78
CA GLY A 375 -20.53 6.48 -13.02
C GLY A 375 -20.59 4.98 -12.72
N ALA A 376 -21.54 4.60 -11.85
CA ALA A 376 -21.56 3.29 -11.20
C ALA A 376 -21.88 2.12 -12.14
N ALA A 377 -22.51 2.37 -13.29
CA ALA A 377 -22.70 1.35 -14.32
C ALA A 377 -21.39 1.00 -15.03
N THR A 378 -20.56 2.00 -15.34
CA THR A 378 -19.25 1.79 -15.97
C THR A 378 -18.28 1.15 -14.99
N ALA A 379 -18.25 1.58 -13.73
CA ALA A 379 -17.42 0.97 -12.68
C ALA A 379 -17.62 -0.55 -12.56
N ARG A 380 -18.86 -1.03 -12.71
CA ARG A 380 -19.19 -2.48 -12.72
C ARG A 380 -18.66 -3.21 -13.94
N LEU A 381 -18.71 -2.58 -15.12
CA LEU A 381 -18.15 -3.14 -16.35
C LEU A 381 -16.62 -3.21 -16.31
N GLU A 382 -15.96 -2.19 -15.75
CA GLU A 382 -14.51 -2.17 -15.50
C GLU A 382 -14.12 -3.35 -14.59
N ARG A 383 -14.80 -3.52 -13.45
CA ARG A 383 -14.53 -4.63 -12.52
C ARG A 383 -14.87 -6.01 -13.10
N ALA A 384 -15.88 -6.12 -13.97
CA ALA A 384 -16.23 -7.39 -14.61
C ALA A 384 -15.12 -7.95 -15.52
N VAL A 385 -14.31 -7.08 -16.13
CA VAL A 385 -13.09 -7.50 -16.87
C VAL A 385 -11.83 -7.55 -16.00
N GLY A 386 -11.93 -7.30 -14.69
CA GLY A 386 -10.81 -7.31 -13.75
C GLY A 386 -9.98 -6.01 -13.74
N ALA A 387 -10.58 -4.88 -14.13
CA ALA A 387 -9.95 -3.56 -14.05
C ALA A 387 -10.50 -2.72 -12.90
N TYR A 388 -9.62 -1.91 -12.31
CA TYR A 388 -9.91 -1.07 -11.16
C TYR A 388 -9.29 0.31 -11.36
N ARG A 389 -9.92 1.33 -10.77
CA ARG A 389 -9.54 2.74 -10.94
C ARG A 389 -9.28 3.37 -9.57
N VAL A 390 -8.20 4.12 -9.46
CA VAL A 390 -7.80 4.86 -8.25
C VAL A 390 -7.41 6.28 -8.63
N THR A 391 -8.05 7.29 -8.04
CA THR A 391 -7.70 8.70 -8.23
C THR A 391 -6.63 9.10 -7.21
N LEU A 392 -5.47 9.56 -7.70
CA LEU A 392 -4.35 10.03 -6.87
C LEU A 392 -3.90 11.45 -7.27
N ASN A 393 -3.39 12.24 -6.32
CA ASN A 393 -2.81 13.57 -6.54
C ASN A 393 -1.30 13.47 -6.83
N THR A 394 -0.95 13.03 -8.03
CA THR A 394 0.46 12.89 -8.45
C THR A 394 1.04 14.25 -8.84
N ASN A 395 2.18 14.65 -8.29
CA ASN A 395 2.85 15.92 -8.60
C ASN A 395 1.96 17.17 -8.44
N GLY A 396 0.92 17.11 -7.60
CA GLY A 396 -0.05 18.18 -7.41
C GLY A 396 -1.30 18.08 -8.29
N LEU A 397 -1.32 17.20 -9.28
CA LEU A 397 -2.44 17.00 -10.22
C LEU A 397 -3.23 15.73 -9.88
N TRP A 398 -4.54 15.83 -9.90
CA TRP A 398 -5.44 14.70 -9.73
C TRP A 398 -5.52 13.91 -11.04
N GLY A 399 -5.28 12.59 -10.98
CA GLY A 399 -5.38 11.70 -12.13
C GLY A 399 -5.94 10.33 -11.73
N SER A 400 -6.74 9.74 -12.61
CA SER A 400 -7.26 8.38 -12.44
C SER A 400 -6.28 7.35 -13.00
N VAL A 401 -5.73 6.53 -12.12
CA VAL A 401 -4.84 5.41 -12.42
C VAL A 401 -5.70 4.16 -12.62
N ILE A 402 -5.61 3.54 -13.79
CA ILE A 402 -6.21 2.23 -14.07
C ILE A 402 -5.18 1.15 -13.77
N VAL A 403 -5.58 0.06 -13.09
CA VAL A 403 -4.79 -1.15 -12.87
C VAL A 403 -5.65 -2.40 -13.07
N ASP A 404 -5.05 -3.54 -13.43
CA ASP A 404 -5.72 -4.85 -13.42
C ASP A 404 -5.66 -5.55 -12.03
N ASP A 405 -6.36 -6.67 -11.86
CA ASP A 405 -6.35 -7.51 -10.65
C ASP A 405 -5.24 -8.58 -10.57
N TYR A 406 -4.17 -8.51 -11.36
CA TYR A 406 -2.98 -9.31 -11.07
C TYR A 406 -2.21 -8.75 -9.86
N PHE A 407 -1.99 -9.57 -8.84
CA PHE A 407 -1.18 -9.22 -7.67
C PHE A 407 0.02 -10.15 -7.53
N PRO A 408 1.18 -9.64 -7.08
CA PRO A 408 2.30 -10.49 -6.70
C PRO A 408 1.95 -11.34 -5.48
N GLY A 409 2.20 -12.65 -5.55
CA GLY A 409 2.08 -13.50 -4.37
C GLY A 409 1.94 -15.00 -4.63
N TYR A 410 1.82 -15.73 -3.53
CA TYR A 410 1.97 -17.18 -3.49
C TYR A 410 1.26 -17.79 -2.28
N ALA A 411 0.94 -19.08 -2.38
CA ALA A 411 0.14 -19.83 -1.41
C ALA A 411 -1.21 -19.15 -1.09
N GLY A 412 -2.02 -18.88 -2.11
CA GLY A 412 -3.44 -18.53 -1.93
C GLY A 412 -3.77 -17.08 -1.54
N ARG A 413 -2.78 -16.18 -1.46
CA ARG A 413 -2.99 -14.76 -1.11
C ARG A 413 -1.97 -13.81 -1.78
N PRO A 414 -2.29 -12.50 -1.87
CA PRO A 414 -1.32 -11.46 -2.19
C PRO A 414 -0.22 -11.42 -1.13
N ARG A 415 0.96 -10.90 -1.52
CA ARG A 415 2.13 -10.84 -0.64
C ARG A 415 2.63 -9.43 -0.37
N PHE A 416 2.02 -8.44 -0.99
CA PHE A 416 2.16 -7.02 -0.64
C PHE A 416 0.90 -6.61 0.17
N ALA A 417 0.45 -5.36 0.13
CA ALA A 417 -0.76 -4.91 0.84
C ALA A 417 -1.97 -5.81 0.55
N HIS A 418 -2.69 -6.21 1.60
CA HIS A 418 -3.91 -7.01 1.47
C HIS A 418 -4.90 -6.76 2.63
N SER A 419 -6.14 -7.23 2.47
CA SER A 419 -7.09 -7.30 3.59
C SER A 419 -6.99 -8.66 4.29
N SER A 420 -7.50 -8.72 5.53
CA SER A 420 -7.73 -10.00 6.22
C SER A 420 -8.82 -10.85 5.56
N ASP A 421 -9.75 -10.23 4.82
CA ASP A 421 -10.69 -10.94 3.93
C ASP A 421 -10.08 -11.10 2.54
N ALA A 422 -9.78 -12.34 2.15
CA ALA A 422 -9.23 -12.68 0.83
C ALA A 422 -10.16 -12.32 -0.37
N CYS A 423 -11.41 -11.91 -0.12
CA CYS A 423 -12.33 -11.41 -1.14
C CYS A 423 -12.42 -9.88 -1.19
N GLU A 424 -11.66 -9.15 -0.36
CA GLU A 424 -11.57 -7.69 -0.35
C GLU A 424 -10.26 -7.21 -0.98
N LEU A 425 -10.36 -6.31 -1.96
CA LEU A 425 -9.23 -5.98 -2.84
C LEU A 425 -8.68 -4.55 -2.69
N TRP A 426 -9.36 -3.63 -2.00
CA TRP A 426 -8.96 -2.23 -1.99
C TRP A 426 -7.51 -1.96 -1.53
N PRO A 427 -6.90 -2.66 -0.54
CA PRO A 427 -5.52 -2.39 -0.14
C PRO A 427 -4.53 -2.71 -1.26
N SER A 428 -4.66 -3.90 -1.85
CA SER A 428 -3.81 -4.38 -2.95
C SER A 428 -3.95 -3.52 -4.20
N VAL A 429 -5.17 -3.05 -4.51
CA VAL A 429 -5.42 -2.15 -5.66
C VAL A 429 -4.83 -0.76 -5.43
N LEU A 430 -4.96 -0.19 -4.23
CA LEU A 430 -4.41 1.13 -3.90
C LEU A 430 -2.88 1.14 -3.93
N GLU A 431 -2.24 0.17 -3.26
CA GLU A 431 -0.79 -0.01 -3.29
C GLU A 431 -0.28 -0.22 -4.72
N LYS A 432 -0.95 -1.08 -5.53
CA LYS A 432 -0.58 -1.29 -6.94
C LYS A 432 -0.70 -0.01 -7.78
N ALA A 433 -1.77 0.78 -7.59
CA ALA A 433 -1.92 2.05 -8.28
C ALA A 433 -0.81 3.05 -7.88
N PHE A 434 -0.45 3.08 -6.60
CA PHE A 434 0.66 3.90 -6.10
C PHE A 434 2.01 3.44 -6.66
N ALA A 435 2.28 2.13 -6.70
CA ALA A 435 3.44 1.54 -7.34
C ALA A 435 3.50 1.84 -8.86
N LYS A 436 2.37 1.77 -9.58
CA LYS A 436 2.28 2.13 -11.01
C LYS A 436 2.65 3.59 -11.27
N VAL A 437 2.16 4.52 -10.45
CA VAL A 437 2.49 5.95 -10.56
C VAL A 437 3.98 6.19 -10.38
N ASN A 438 4.58 5.61 -9.34
CA ASN A 438 6.01 5.77 -9.06
C ASN A 438 6.90 4.95 -10.03
N GLY A 439 6.36 3.89 -10.65
CA GLY A 439 6.97 3.13 -11.73
C GLY A 439 7.24 1.65 -11.43
N SER A 440 7.22 1.24 -10.16
CA SER A 440 7.38 -0.15 -9.72
C SER A 440 7.05 -0.27 -8.23
N TYR A 441 6.89 -1.51 -7.75
CA TYR A 441 6.87 -1.79 -6.31
C TYR A 441 8.23 -1.48 -5.65
N GLY A 442 9.35 -1.72 -6.35
CA GLY A 442 10.70 -1.39 -5.88
C GLY A 442 10.89 0.10 -5.53
N LEU A 443 10.31 1.00 -6.32
CA LEU A 443 10.40 2.45 -6.12
C LEU A 443 9.52 3.00 -4.98
N VAL A 444 8.71 2.15 -4.35
CA VAL A 444 7.91 2.51 -3.17
C VAL A 444 8.36 1.79 -1.89
N GLN A 445 9.47 1.03 -1.91
CA GLN A 445 10.06 0.42 -0.70
C GLN A 445 10.49 1.44 0.36
N SER A 446 10.78 2.69 -0.03
CA SER A 446 11.07 3.80 0.87
C SER A 446 10.29 5.06 0.46
N GLY A 447 10.06 5.94 1.43
CA GLY A 447 9.31 7.18 1.23
C GLY A 447 8.93 7.84 2.55
N ASP A 448 7.90 8.68 2.50
CA ASP A 448 7.43 9.51 3.62
C ASP A 448 5.90 9.40 3.75
N PRO A 449 5.34 8.97 4.91
CA PRO A 449 3.90 8.76 5.09
C PRO A 449 3.09 10.06 4.93
N VAL A 450 3.67 11.20 5.28
CA VAL A 450 3.07 12.53 5.11
C VAL A 450 2.92 12.85 3.62
N HIS A 451 3.93 12.49 2.82
CA HIS A 451 3.89 12.62 1.37
C HIS A 451 2.86 11.68 0.71
N ALA A 452 2.75 10.42 1.15
CA ALA A 452 1.69 9.52 0.66
C ALA A 452 0.28 10.00 1.06
N LEU A 453 0.11 10.52 2.27
CA LEU A 453 -1.16 11.12 2.70
C LEU A 453 -1.52 12.35 1.85
N SER A 454 -0.56 13.20 1.51
CA SER A 454 -0.78 14.31 0.57
C SER A 454 -1.15 13.80 -0.83
N ASP A 455 -0.47 12.76 -1.34
CA ASP A 455 -0.77 12.14 -2.64
C ASP A 455 -2.17 11.48 -2.69
N MET A 456 -2.67 10.93 -1.58
CA MET A 456 -4.03 10.36 -1.52
C MET A 456 -5.12 11.41 -1.25
N THR A 457 -4.86 12.43 -0.44
CA THR A 457 -5.91 13.38 0.02
C THR A 457 -5.92 14.71 -0.73
N GLY A 458 -4.83 15.04 -1.43
CA GLY A 458 -4.50 16.37 -1.91
C GLY A 458 -4.55 17.44 -0.82
N CYS A 459 -4.46 17.06 0.46
CA CYS A 459 -4.42 18.05 1.54
C CYS A 459 -2.98 18.57 1.69
N PRO A 460 -2.81 19.86 2.03
CA PRO A 460 -1.51 20.40 2.38
C PRO A 460 -0.96 19.71 3.62
N SER A 461 0.36 19.65 3.72
CA SER A 461 1.06 19.03 4.84
C SER A 461 2.28 19.82 5.30
N SER A 462 2.59 19.73 6.59
CA SER A 462 3.83 20.21 7.19
C SER A 462 4.49 19.12 8.02
N ARG A 463 5.82 19.18 8.08
CA ARG A 463 6.69 18.39 8.96
C ARG A 463 7.04 19.23 10.20
N PHE A 464 7.15 18.60 11.37
CA PHE A 464 7.50 19.28 12.62
C PHE A 464 8.75 18.72 13.31
N ASP A 465 9.57 17.96 12.58
CA ASP A 465 10.75 17.25 13.11
C ASP A 465 11.77 18.20 13.80
N GLU A 466 12.03 19.39 13.24
CA GLU A 466 12.89 20.41 13.89
C GLU A 466 12.29 20.91 15.20
N ALA A 467 10.99 21.23 15.21
CA ALA A 467 10.28 21.66 16.42
C ALA A 467 10.25 20.55 17.48
N PHE A 468 10.24 19.27 17.06
CA PHE A 468 10.29 18.11 17.94
C PHE A 468 11.69 17.92 18.55
N ALA A 469 12.75 18.03 17.74
CA ALA A 469 14.13 17.99 18.22
C ALA A 469 14.47 19.14 19.18
N GLU A 470 13.79 20.28 19.06
CA GLU A 470 13.84 21.40 20.00
C GLU A 470 13.00 21.11 21.27
N ALA A 471 11.79 20.57 21.10
CA ALA A 471 10.91 20.15 22.20
C ALA A 471 11.56 19.10 23.13
N GLN A 472 12.37 18.19 22.58
CA GLN A 472 13.18 17.23 23.35
C GLN A 472 14.19 17.91 24.30
N LYS A 473 14.60 19.16 24.03
CA LYS A 473 15.59 19.91 24.81
C LYS A 473 14.96 20.83 25.86
N ASP A 474 13.79 21.41 25.57
CA ASP A 474 13.13 22.40 26.44
C ASP A 474 11.87 21.89 27.17
N GLY A 475 11.43 20.65 26.89
CA GLY A 475 10.22 20.04 27.44
C GLY A 475 8.97 20.24 26.57
N GLY A 476 9.07 20.98 25.47
CA GLY A 476 8.13 20.93 24.36
C GLY A 476 6.78 21.60 24.56
N GLU A 477 6.64 22.52 25.52
CA GLU A 477 5.36 23.22 25.77
C GLU A 477 4.78 23.86 24.52
N ALA A 478 5.60 24.59 23.76
CA ALA A 478 5.15 25.30 22.56
C ALA A 478 4.63 24.33 21.48
N LEU A 479 5.37 23.24 21.22
CA LEU A 479 4.97 22.21 20.27
C LEU A 479 3.71 21.47 20.75
N PHE A 480 3.64 21.12 22.04
CA PHE A 480 2.46 20.45 22.60
C PHE A 480 1.19 21.30 22.47
N GLN A 481 1.26 22.62 22.76
CA GLN A 481 0.13 23.53 22.53
C GLN A 481 -0.23 23.68 21.04
N GLN A 482 0.77 23.65 20.15
CA GLN A 482 0.55 23.64 18.70
C GLN A 482 -0.19 22.36 18.25
N LEU A 483 0.25 21.17 18.67
CA LEU A 483 -0.39 19.89 18.36
C LEU A 483 -1.82 19.83 18.93
N LEU A 484 -2.02 20.32 20.16
CA LEU A 484 -3.35 20.46 20.78
C LEU A 484 -4.25 21.40 19.95
N GLN A 485 -3.72 22.50 19.43
CA GLN A 485 -4.47 23.41 18.56
C GLN A 485 -4.76 22.80 17.19
N HIS A 486 -3.81 22.06 16.59
CA HIS A 486 -4.04 21.32 15.35
C HIS A 486 -5.16 20.28 15.53
N ARG A 487 -5.16 19.52 16.64
CA ARG A 487 -6.22 18.56 16.96
C ARG A 487 -7.58 19.25 17.13
N LYS A 488 -7.64 20.39 17.83
CA LYS A 488 -8.87 21.22 17.95
C LYS A 488 -9.39 21.74 16.61
N CYS A 489 -8.53 21.93 15.61
CA CYS A 489 -8.92 22.33 14.26
C CYS A 489 -9.39 21.14 13.40
N GLY A 490 -9.30 19.90 13.89
CA GLY A 490 -9.63 18.69 13.15
C GLY A 490 -8.54 18.22 12.18
N TYR A 491 -7.31 18.76 12.30
CA TYR A 491 -6.19 18.31 11.48
C TYR A 491 -5.73 16.92 11.92
N GLN A 492 -5.18 16.17 10.97
CA GLN A 492 -4.69 14.82 11.18
C GLN A 492 -3.20 14.86 11.48
N LEU A 493 -2.76 14.07 12.45
CA LEU A 493 -1.42 14.11 13.02
C LEU A 493 -0.80 12.71 12.94
N VAL A 494 0.46 12.65 12.51
CA VAL A 494 1.27 11.42 12.42
C VAL A 494 2.55 11.66 13.22
N LEU A 495 2.95 10.67 14.02
CA LEU A 495 4.23 10.64 14.73
C LEU A 495 5.13 9.54 14.18
N THR A 496 6.44 9.72 14.28
CA THR A 496 7.44 8.85 13.64
C THR A 496 8.53 8.42 14.62
N THR A 497 8.88 7.12 14.62
CA THR A 497 9.90 6.54 15.52
C THR A 497 11.25 6.33 14.82
N ALA A 498 12.33 6.40 15.62
CA ALA A 498 13.71 6.19 15.18
C ALA A 498 13.98 4.74 14.73
N GLY A 499 15.06 4.54 13.98
CA GLY A 499 15.65 3.22 13.72
C GLY A 499 15.04 2.47 12.52
N LYS A 500 15.35 1.18 12.39
CA LYS A 500 14.80 0.32 11.32
C LYS A 500 13.52 -0.36 11.76
N ALA A 501 12.55 -0.46 10.84
CA ALA A 501 11.36 -1.27 11.05
C ALA A 501 11.77 -2.76 11.21
N PRO A 502 11.25 -3.47 12.23
CA PRO A 502 11.64 -4.84 12.51
C PRO A 502 11.05 -5.82 11.49
N ALA A 503 11.75 -6.95 11.33
CA ALA A 503 11.35 -8.04 10.45
C ALA A 503 10.00 -8.65 10.81
N LEU A 504 9.11 -8.80 9.83
CA LEU A 504 7.97 -9.72 9.90
C LEU A 504 8.41 -11.14 9.50
N ILE A 505 7.91 -12.16 10.21
CA ILE A 505 8.07 -13.57 9.82
C ILE A 505 7.22 -13.81 8.57
N ILE A 506 7.86 -14.28 7.50
CA ILE A 506 7.25 -14.54 6.18
C ILE A 506 5.89 -15.21 6.33
N GLY A 507 4.85 -14.52 5.85
CA GLY A 507 3.47 -15.02 5.86
C GLY A 507 2.73 -14.99 7.21
N THR A 508 3.21 -14.26 8.21
CA THR A 508 2.49 -14.06 9.48
C THR A 508 2.61 -12.62 9.96
N ASN A 509 1.65 -12.16 10.77
CA ASN A 509 1.69 -10.84 11.42
C ASN A 509 2.59 -10.83 12.68
N LYS A 510 3.54 -11.78 12.78
CA LYS A 510 4.44 -11.89 13.94
C LYS A 510 5.81 -11.33 13.58
N LEU A 511 6.36 -10.56 14.51
CA LEU A 511 7.74 -10.09 14.48
C LEU A 511 8.71 -11.28 14.53
N ALA A 512 9.78 -11.22 13.74
CA ALA A 512 10.84 -12.22 13.77
C ALA A 512 11.61 -12.09 15.09
N GLY A 513 11.64 -13.17 15.86
CA GLY A 513 12.28 -13.23 17.19
C GLY A 513 13.80 -13.25 17.17
N VAL A 514 14.43 -12.46 16.29
CA VAL A 514 15.86 -12.18 16.26
C VAL A 514 16.03 -10.72 15.83
N LEU A 515 16.04 -9.80 16.79
CA LEU A 515 16.76 -8.55 16.60
C LEU A 515 18.26 -8.91 16.58
N GLY A 516 18.99 -8.44 15.56
CA GLY A 516 20.45 -8.49 15.57
C GLY A 516 21.02 -7.58 16.67
N GLU A 517 22.34 -7.46 16.74
CA GLU A 517 22.98 -6.43 17.58
C GLU A 517 22.63 -5.03 17.03
N GLY A 518 21.52 -4.48 17.51
CA GLY A 518 20.92 -3.23 17.07
C GLY A 518 21.67 -2.00 17.57
N GLN A 519 21.29 -0.82 17.06
CA GLN A 519 21.87 0.45 17.51
C GLN A 519 21.12 1.00 18.74
N GLU A 520 21.78 1.90 19.49
CA GLU A 520 21.24 2.61 20.67
C GLU A 520 19.73 3.00 20.61
N PRO A 521 19.16 3.57 19.53
CA PRO A 521 17.74 3.93 19.49
C PRO A 521 16.77 2.74 19.52
N GLU A 522 17.19 1.56 19.05
CA GLU A 522 16.34 0.36 19.01
C GLU A 522 16.18 -0.23 20.43
N HIS A 523 17.25 -0.22 21.22
CA HIS A 523 17.23 -0.61 22.65
C HIS A 523 16.34 0.28 23.53
N LEU A 524 16.09 1.54 23.16
CA LEU A 524 15.19 2.44 23.90
C LEU A 524 13.70 2.07 23.71
N LEU A 525 13.38 1.29 22.68
CA LEU A 525 12.03 0.84 22.35
C LEU A 525 11.79 -0.64 22.73
N GLU A 526 12.84 -1.39 23.06
CA GLU A 526 12.73 -2.78 23.54
C GLU A 526 11.81 -2.89 24.78
N GLY A 527 10.86 -3.82 24.72
CA GLY A 527 9.90 -4.05 25.80
C GLY A 527 8.84 -2.95 25.98
N THR A 528 8.80 -1.92 25.12
CA THR A 528 7.78 -0.87 25.18
C THR A 528 6.53 -1.17 24.35
N GLY A 529 6.57 -2.14 23.42
CA GLY A 529 5.48 -2.36 22.45
C GLY A 529 5.36 -1.28 21.36
N ILE A 530 6.25 -0.29 21.35
CA ILE A 530 6.39 0.68 20.26
C ILE A 530 7.45 0.16 19.28
N LEU A 531 7.12 0.13 17.99
CA LEU A 531 8.01 -0.36 16.94
C LEU A 531 8.99 0.76 16.47
N PRO A 532 10.29 0.45 16.30
CA PRO A 532 11.24 1.35 15.63
C PRO A 532 10.89 1.49 14.14
N GLY A 533 11.38 2.57 13.51
CA GLY A 533 11.26 2.83 12.07
C GLY A 533 9.82 2.84 11.54
N HIS A 534 8.86 3.28 12.36
CA HIS A 534 7.43 3.17 12.08
C HIS A 534 6.71 4.53 12.19
N ALA A 535 5.49 4.61 11.66
CA ALA A 535 4.64 5.80 11.76
C ALA A 535 3.29 5.48 12.39
N PHE A 536 2.86 6.32 13.33
CA PHE A 536 1.70 6.11 14.17
C PHE A 536 0.72 7.26 14.02
N THR A 537 -0.58 6.96 14.04
CA THR A 537 -1.63 8.00 13.95
C THR A 537 -1.93 8.56 15.34
N VAL A 538 -1.93 9.89 15.51
CA VAL A 538 -2.38 10.52 16.75
C VAL A 538 -3.89 10.75 16.65
N THR A 539 -4.66 9.97 17.41
CA THR A 539 -6.12 10.02 17.43
C THR A 539 -6.66 11.08 18.38
N ASP A 540 -5.90 11.50 19.40
CA ASP A 540 -6.29 12.58 20.29
C ASP A 540 -5.12 13.26 21.01
N VAL A 541 -5.31 14.50 21.48
CA VAL A 541 -4.32 15.29 22.23
C VAL A 541 -5.02 16.03 23.35
N ARG A 542 -4.59 15.86 24.60
CA ARG A 542 -5.29 16.39 25.78
C ARG A 542 -4.37 16.97 26.85
N HIS A 543 -4.83 18.07 27.42
CA HIS A 543 -4.12 18.83 28.45
C HIS A 543 -5.01 19.05 29.67
N PHE A 544 -4.49 18.73 30.85
CA PHE A 544 -5.18 18.78 32.13
C PHE A 544 -4.36 19.62 33.15
N PRO A 545 -4.29 20.95 32.98
CA PRO A 545 -3.49 21.82 33.84
C PRO A 545 -3.91 21.73 35.33
N GLU A 546 -5.21 21.62 35.59
CA GLU A 546 -5.78 21.57 36.95
C GLU A 546 -5.55 20.22 37.67
N HIS A 547 -5.07 19.18 36.97
CA HIS A 547 -4.85 17.83 37.51
C HIS A 547 -3.37 17.43 37.55
N GLY A 548 -2.48 18.41 37.76
CA GLY A 548 -1.03 18.20 37.86
C GLY A 548 -0.28 18.42 36.54
N ASP A 549 -0.79 19.29 35.67
CA ASP A 549 -0.24 19.59 34.34
C ASP A 549 -0.04 18.35 33.45
N VAL A 550 -1.01 17.43 33.50
CA VAL A 550 -0.97 16.17 32.75
C VAL A 550 -1.23 16.43 31.26
N ARG A 551 -0.33 15.92 30.41
CA ARG A 551 -0.31 16.11 28.96
C ARG A 551 -0.25 14.75 28.30
N LEU A 552 -1.30 14.36 27.58
CA LEU A 552 -1.45 13.03 27.01
C LEU A 552 -1.73 13.11 25.50
N LEU A 553 -1.13 12.18 24.75
CA LEU A 553 -1.52 11.87 23.37
C LEU A 553 -2.16 10.49 23.34
N GLN A 554 -3.20 10.33 22.53
CA GLN A 554 -3.72 9.02 22.14
C GLN A 554 -3.15 8.68 20.77
N ILE A 555 -2.56 7.49 20.66
CA ILE A 555 -1.78 7.04 19.51
C ILE A 555 -2.28 5.66 19.10
N ARG A 556 -2.50 5.44 17.80
CA ARG A 556 -2.84 4.13 17.22
C ARG A 556 -1.63 3.56 16.48
N ASN A 557 -1.26 2.32 16.80
CA ASN A 557 -0.48 1.51 15.87
C ASN A 557 -1.42 0.95 14.80
N VAL A 558 -1.08 1.26 13.56
CA VAL A 558 -1.80 0.93 12.35
C VAL A 558 -1.69 -0.54 11.93
N TRP A 559 -0.79 -1.32 12.54
CA TRP A 559 -0.62 -2.76 12.28
C TRP A 559 -1.25 -3.68 13.32
N GLY A 560 -2.03 -3.14 14.25
CA GLY A 560 -2.61 -3.88 15.37
C GLY A 560 -1.95 -3.53 16.70
N SER A 561 -2.22 -4.36 17.71
CA SER A 561 -2.24 -3.90 19.10
C SER A 561 -0.92 -3.38 19.66
N CYS A 562 -0.96 -2.15 20.18
CA CYS A 562 -0.02 -1.67 21.22
C CYS A 562 -0.34 -2.27 22.61
N GLU A 563 -0.86 -3.52 22.68
CA GLU A 563 -1.27 -4.16 23.94
C GLU A 563 -0.09 -4.31 24.93
N ASP A 564 1.13 -4.36 24.41
CA ASP A 564 2.38 -4.47 25.18
C ASP A 564 2.94 -3.13 25.70
N TRP A 565 2.26 -1.98 25.51
CA TRP A 565 2.69 -0.73 26.15
C TRP A 565 2.51 -0.82 27.67
N GLY A 566 3.60 -1.12 28.38
CA GLY A 566 3.65 -1.22 29.84
C GLY A 566 3.98 0.08 30.58
N GLY A 567 4.08 1.21 29.87
CA GLY A 567 4.43 2.51 30.47
C GLY A 567 3.27 3.22 31.18
N PRO A 568 3.47 4.46 31.67
CA PRO A 568 2.41 5.27 32.25
C PRO A 568 1.25 5.48 31.28
N TRP A 569 0.02 5.54 31.83
CA TRP A 569 -1.23 5.68 31.09
C TRP A 569 -1.56 4.53 30.12
N SER A 570 -0.82 3.42 30.19
CA SER A 570 -1.20 2.11 29.62
C SER A 570 -2.57 1.61 30.09
N ALA A 571 -3.14 0.62 29.41
CA ALA A 571 -4.47 0.10 29.73
C ALA A 571 -4.60 -0.45 31.18
N THR A 572 -3.49 -0.85 31.80
CA THR A 572 -3.42 -1.41 33.16
C THR A 572 -2.69 -0.50 34.16
N SER A 573 -2.36 0.74 33.77
CA SER A 573 -1.59 1.68 34.60
C SER A 573 -2.39 2.25 35.79
N ALA A 574 -1.73 2.37 36.94
CA ALA A 574 -2.33 2.84 38.19
C ALA A 574 -2.64 4.36 38.18
N GLU A 575 -2.04 5.11 37.27
CA GLU A 575 -2.26 6.53 37.03
C GLU A 575 -3.72 6.84 36.68
N TRP A 576 -4.42 5.91 36.03
CA TRP A 576 -5.87 6.03 35.79
C TRP A 576 -6.72 5.99 37.06
N GLU A 577 -6.32 5.19 38.06
CA GLU A 577 -6.97 5.14 39.37
C GLU A 577 -6.61 6.39 40.21
N ALA A 578 -5.37 6.85 40.11
CA ALA A 578 -4.89 8.06 40.80
C ALA A 578 -5.52 9.35 40.26
N HIS A 579 -5.91 9.40 38.97
CA HIS A 579 -6.55 10.55 38.33
C HIS A 579 -7.93 10.23 37.70
N PRO A 580 -9.00 10.01 38.50
CA PRO A 580 -10.31 9.61 38.00
C PRO A 580 -10.97 10.59 37.02
N GLU A 581 -10.64 11.88 37.08
CA GLU A 581 -11.16 12.91 36.17
C GLU A 581 -10.52 12.78 34.77
N VAL A 582 -9.19 12.56 34.73
CA VAL A 582 -8.42 12.30 33.50
C VAL A 582 -8.87 10.98 32.87
N SER A 583 -9.01 9.92 33.69
CA SER A 583 -9.57 8.63 33.28
C SER A 583 -10.96 8.75 32.63
N ARG A 584 -11.89 9.46 33.29
CA ARG A 584 -13.24 9.71 32.77
C ARG A 584 -13.22 10.51 31.47
N ALA A 585 -12.34 11.49 31.35
CA ALA A 585 -12.19 12.26 30.13
C ALA A 585 -11.68 11.36 28.99
N CYS A 586 -10.50 10.75 29.16
CA CYS A 586 -9.82 9.94 28.15
C CYS A 586 -10.53 8.63 27.79
N GLY A 587 -11.52 8.21 28.59
CA GLY A 587 -12.31 7.00 28.34
C GLY A 587 -11.58 5.72 28.69
N ALA A 588 -10.65 5.76 29.65
CA ALA A 588 -9.82 4.61 30.01
C ALA A 588 -10.67 3.36 30.33
N GLY A 589 -10.29 2.23 29.75
CA GLY A 589 -11.02 0.96 29.87
C GLY A 589 -12.28 0.83 29.01
N ARG A 590 -12.57 1.78 28.10
CA ARG A 590 -13.55 1.57 27.02
C ARG A 590 -12.83 1.12 25.75
N ASP A 591 -13.28 -0.03 25.23
CA ASP A 591 -12.91 -0.61 23.95
C ASP A 591 -11.42 -0.97 23.78
N ALA A 592 -11.01 -2.06 24.43
CA ALA A 592 -9.75 -2.78 24.17
C ALA A 592 -9.61 -3.30 22.72
N ALA A 593 -10.63 -3.14 21.87
CA ALA A 593 -10.61 -3.53 20.47
C ALA A 593 -9.91 -2.50 19.55
N ASP A 594 -9.70 -1.25 19.99
CA ASP A 594 -9.34 -0.15 19.11
C ASP A 594 -7.82 0.00 18.84
N SER A 595 -6.95 -0.85 19.39
CA SER A 595 -5.47 -0.80 19.19
C SER A 595 -4.80 0.55 19.55
N THR A 596 -5.50 1.47 20.23
CA THR A 596 -4.95 2.76 20.65
C THR A 596 -4.37 2.70 22.06
N ILE A 597 -3.27 3.41 22.30
CA ILE A 597 -2.70 3.67 23.62
C ILE A 597 -2.76 5.15 23.96
N TRP A 598 -2.84 5.46 25.25
CA TRP A 598 -2.55 6.77 25.79
C TRP A 598 -1.12 6.78 26.33
N MET A 599 -0.41 7.88 26.10
CA MET A 599 0.97 8.06 26.57
C MET A 599 1.19 9.52 26.95
N ASP A 600 1.98 9.75 28.00
CA ASP A 600 2.33 11.10 28.40
C ASP A 600 3.37 11.76 27.48
N TRP A 601 3.33 13.09 27.45
CA TRP A 601 4.20 13.90 26.60
C TRP A 601 5.70 13.66 26.81
N GLN A 602 6.14 13.26 28.00
CA GLN A 602 7.58 13.00 28.23
C GLN A 602 8.01 11.67 27.60
N HIS A 603 7.15 10.65 27.58
CA HIS A 603 7.39 9.43 26.82
C HIS A 603 7.27 9.65 25.31
N VAL A 604 6.33 10.49 24.84
CA VAL A 604 6.27 10.92 23.43
C VAL A 604 7.62 11.50 22.98
N LEU A 605 8.18 12.45 23.73
CA LEU A 605 9.48 13.04 23.40
C LEU A 605 10.66 12.06 23.44
N ARG A 606 10.54 10.91 24.14
CA ARG A 606 11.59 9.88 24.21
C ARG A 606 11.48 8.80 23.13
N CYS A 607 10.26 8.40 22.78
CA CYS A 607 10.03 7.26 21.88
C CYS A 607 9.95 7.67 20.40
N PHE A 608 9.71 8.95 20.10
CA PHE A 608 9.50 9.48 18.76
C PHE A 608 10.56 10.53 18.42
N GLU A 609 10.80 10.76 17.13
CA GLU A 609 11.74 11.77 16.63
C GLU A 609 11.05 12.99 16.02
N GLY A 610 9.78 12.86 15.65
CA GLY A 610 9.05 13.90 14.94
C GLY A 610 7.74 13.41 14.32
N GLY A 611 7.44 13.94 13.14
CA GLY A 611 6.28 13.60 12.35
C GLY A 611 5.71 14.77 11.57
N GLY A 612 4.43 14.66 11.21
CA GLY A 612 3.77 15.60 10.33
C GLY A 612 2.28 15.82 10.62
N VAL A 613 1.78 16.91 10.07
CA VAL A 613 0.38 17.32 10.13
C VAL A 613 -0.17 17.44 8.72
N ILE A 614 -1.35 16.86 8.51
CA ILE A 614 -2.16 17.03 7.31
C ILE A 614 -3.30 17.98 7.68
N TYR A 615 -3.35 19.16 7.04
CA TYR A 615 -4.38 20.18 7.35
C TYR A 615 -5.70 19.86 6.62
N ARG A 616 -6.24 18.69 6.96
CA ARG A 616 -7.47 18.10 6.44
C ARG A 616 -8.66 19.01 6.73
N HIS A 617 -9.34 19.45 5.68
CA HIS A 617 -10.60 20.19 5.78
C HIS A 617 -11.44 19.98 4.51
N VAL A 618 -12.76 20.01 4.66
CA VAL A 618 -13.72 19.96 3.56
C VAL A 618 -13.59 21.25 2.75
N ALA A 619 -13.13 21.12 1.50
CA ALA A 619 -12.84 22.24 0.61
C ALA A 619 -13.03 21.84 -0.85
N TYR A 620 -13.31 22.85 -1.67
CA TYR A 620 -13.15 22.77 -3.13
C TYR A 620 -11.66 22.88 -3.42
N ASP A 621 -11.12 21.92 -4.17
CA ASP A 621 -9.70 21.84 -4.50
C ASP A 621 -9.46 22.18 -5.97
N TYR A 622 -8.58 23.15 -6.23
CA TYR A 622 -8.26 23.64 -7.56
C TYR A 622 -6.76 23.51 -7.82
N ARG A 623 -6.36 22.95 -8.96
CA ARG A 623 -4.95 22.72 -9.32
C ARG A 623 -4.58 23.35 -10.65
N LEU A 624 -3.55 24.18 -10.64
CA LEU A 624 -3.05 24.93 -11.77
C LEU A 624 -1.59 24.52 -12.05
N PRO A 625 -1.30 23.72 -13.09
CA PRO A 625 0.06 23.50 -13.53
C PRO A 625 0.61 24.77 -14.18
N LEU A 626 1.78 25.25 -13.74
CA LEU A 626 2.45 26.44 -14.27
C LEU A 626 3.95 26.21 -14.39
N THR A 627 4.66 27.07 -15.10
CA THR A 627 6.12 26.96 -15.27
C THR A 627 6.82 28.21 -14.78
N PHE A 628 7.98 28.02 -14.16
CA PHE A 628 8.97 29.08 -14.00
C PHE A 628 9.95 29.06 -15.17
N ALA A 629 10.36 30.24 -15.63
CA ALA A 629 11.54 30.43 -16.48
C ALA A 629 12.29 31.66 -15.95
N ASP A 630 13.62 31.60 -15.82
CA ASP A 630 14.41 32.64 -15.15
C ASP A 630 13.85 33.02 -13.76
N CYS A 631 13.49 32.01 -12.96
CA CYS A 631 12.81 32.15 -11.66
C CYS A 631 11.48 32.94 -11.66
N ARG A 632 10.89 33.26 -12.82
CA ARG A 632 9.63 34.01 -12.98
C ARG A 632 8.47 33.08 -13.33
N PRO A 633 7.35 33.12 -12.57
CA PRO A 633 6.21 32.25 -12.80
C PRO A 633 5.38 32.70 -14.01
N SER A 634 4.87 31.74 -14.77
CA SER A 634 4.00 32.03 -15.92
C SER A 634 2.65 32.62 -15.54
N VAL A 635 2.16 32.33 -14.32
CA VAL A 635 0.86 32.81 -13.80
C VAL A 635 0.99 33.24 -12.33
N VAL A 636 0.36 34.37 -12.01
CA VAL A 636 0.02 34.82 -10.64
C VAL A 636 -1.50 34.90 -10.49
N LEU A 637 -2.04 34.81 -9.27
CA LEU A 637 -3.49 34.84 -9.05
C LEU A 637 -3.93 36.18 -8.44
N GLU A 638 -4.97 36.78 -9.02
CA GLU A 638 -5.73 37.87 -8.39
C GLU A 638 -6.97 37.28 -7.70
N VAL A 639 -7.02 37.37 -6.38
CA VAL A 639 -8.07 36.77 -5.54
C VAL A 639 -8.94 37.86 -4.95
N SER A 640 -10.22 37.86 -5.30
CA SER A 640 -11.22 38.79 -4.78
C SER A 640 -12.25 38.07 -3.90
N VAL A 641 -12.58 38.64 -2.74
CA VAL A 641 -13.50 38.03 -1.77
C VAL A 641 -14.61 39.00 -1.34
N ALA A 642 -15.86 38.55 -1.44
CA ALA A 642 -17.04 39.33 -1.04
C ALA A 642 -17.45 39.10 0.43
N SER A 643 -16.88 38.09 1.09
CA SER A 643 -17.09 37.81 2.51
C SER A 643 -15.87 37.10 3.10
N PRO A 644 -15.64 37.14 4.44
CA PRO A 644 -14.54 36.42 5.05
C PRO A 644 -14.55 34.92 4.72
N VAL A 645 -13.39 34.41 4.29
CA VAL A 645 -13.24 33.03 3.80
C VAL A 645 -11.86 32.48 4.17
N TRP A 646 -11.78 31.17 4.39
CA TRP A 646 -10.51 30.47 4.56
C TRP A 646 -10.08 29.86 3.24
N ILE A 647 -8.86 30.17 2.82
CA ILE A 647 -8.23 29.62 1.63
C ILE A 647 -6.84 29.11 2.01
N CYS A 648 -6.52 27.89 1.62
CA CYS A 648 -5.15 27.39 1.63
C CYS A 648 -4.54 27.50 0.23
N PHE A 649 -3.35 28.07 0.15
CA PHE A 649 -2.54 28.15 -1.06
C PHE A 649 -1.36 27.18 -0.92
N MET A 650 -1.08 26.42 -1.97
CA MET A 650 -0.05 25.38 -2.01
C MET A 650 0.80 25.58 -3.27
N LEU A 651 2.11 25.38 -3.20
CA LEU A 651 2.98 25.34 -4.37
C LEU A 651 3.86 24.10 -4.29
N ARG A 652 3.83 23.29 -5.34
CA ARG A 652 4.35 21.93 -5.32
C ARG A 652 5.35 21.70 -6.45
N ASN A 653 6.53 21.20 -6.10
CA ASN A 653 7.53 20.71 -7.04
C ASN A 653 7.12 19.35 -7.62
N ILE A 654 7.67 19.00 -8.78
CA ILE A 654 7.51 17.68 -9.41
C ILE A 654 8.39 16.67 -8.68
N ASP A 655 7.85 15.50 -8.33
CA ASP A 655 8.60 14.43 -7.64
C ASP A 655 9.56 13.73 -8.64
N PRO A 656 10.89 13.74 -8.41
CA PRO A 656 11.86 13.15 -9.34
C PRO A 656 11.64 11.66 -9.60
N ARG A 657 11.05 10.91 -8.66
CA ARG A 657 10.72 9.49 -8.86
C ARG A 657 9.75 9.28 -10.02
N THR A 658 8.96 10.30 -10.35
CA THR A 658 8.02 10.27 -11.48
C THR A 658 8.63 10.69 -12.82
N THR A 659 9.88 11.19 -12.86
CA THR A 659 10.54 11.68 -14.10
C THR A 659 11.90 11.05 -14.38
N ARG A 660 12.55 10.44 -13.37
CA ARG A 660 13.82 9.69 -13.51
C ARG A 660 13.66 8.46 -14.42
N ASP A 661 14.65 8.22 -15.27
CA ASP A 661 14.78 6.96 -16.00
C ASP A 661 15.74 6.04 -15.27
N TYR A 662 15.19 5.04 -14.58
CA TYR A 662 15.95 4.08 -13.77
C TYR A 662 16.70 3.02 -14.61
N ALA A 663 16.83 3.21 -15.93
CA ALA A 663 17.65 2.38 -16.80
C ALA A 663 19.17 2.68 -16.67
N ASP A 664 19.55 3.92 -16.36
CA ASP A 664 20.95 4.34 -16.20
C ASP A 664 21.30 4.50 -14.70
N HIS A 665 22.30 3.75 -14.23
CA HIS A 665 22.69 3.69 -12.81
C HIS A 665 23.58 4.86 -12.34
N ALA A 666 23.48 6.04 -12.96
CA ALA A 666 24.50 7.09 -12.87
C ALA A 666 23.92 8.51 -12.71
N ASP A 667 22.98 8.69 -11.77
CA ASP A 667 22.41 10.01 -11.43
C ASP A 667 22.75 10.43 -9.99
N GLU A 668 23.04 11.73 -9.83
CA GLU A 668 23.26 12.40 -8.54
C GLU A 668 21.92 12.64 -7.79
N PRO A 669 21.93 12.82 -6.45
CA PRO A 669 20.74 13.18 -5.70
C PRO A 669 20.13 14.49 -6.22
N HIS A 670 18.83 14.47 -6.52
CA HIS A 670 18.13 15.64 -7.08
C HIS A 670 17.48 16.46 -5.96
N GLU A 671 18.05 17.62 -5.68
CA GLU A 671 17.51 18.57 -4.72
C GLU A 671 16.30 19.33 -5.30
N TYR A 672 15.25 19.52 -4.48
CA TYR A 672 14.10 20.34 -4.87
C TYR A 672 14.49 21.82 -5.00
N PRO A 673 14.02 22.53 -6.05
CA PRO A 673 14.10 23.99 -6.12
C PRO A 673 13.46 24.65 -4.87
N PRO A 674 14.15 25.55 -4.16
CA PRO A 674 13.56 26.23 -3.01
C PRO A 674 12.46 27.22 -3.43
N LEU A 675 11.30 27.11 -2.79
CA LEU A 675 10.08 27.82 -3.16
C LEU A 675 9.62 28.81 -2.07
N MET A 676 8.80 29.78 -2.47
CA MET A 676 7.98 30.61 -1.57
C MET A 676 6.66 31.00 -2.26
N LEU A 677 5.57 31.13 -1.49
CA LEU A 677 4.38 31.89 -1.92
C LEU A 677 4.29 33.18 -1.11
N SER A 678 4.07 34.31 -1.81
CA SER A 678 3.71 35.59 -1.18
C SER A 678 2.25 35.95 -1.44
N LEU A 679 1.54 36.39 -0.42
CA LEU A 679 0.24 37.02 -0.51
C LEU A 679 0.38 38.53 -0.27
N ALA A 680 -0.02 39.33 -1.25
CA ALA A 680 0.02 40.78 -1.24
C ALA A 680 -1.39 41.39 -1.32
N THR A 681 -1.53 42.64 -0.88
CA THR A 681 -2.73 43.48 -1.03
C THR A 681 -2.35 44.91 -1.45
N ALA A 682 -3.33 45.72 -1.85
CA ALA A 682 -3.13 47.13 -2.18
C ALA A 682 -2.54 47.92 -0.99
N HIS A 683 -1.58 48.80 -1.26
CA HIS A 683 -0.88 49.55 -0.23
C HIS A 683 -1.62 50.84 0.15
N GLU A 684 -2.22 50.87 1.35
CA GLU A 684 -3.08 51.96 1.87
C GLU A 684 -2.58 53.40 1.62
N ALA A 685 -1.26 53.63 1.67
CA ALA A 685 -0.67 54.97 1.55
C ALA A 685 0.07 55.23 0.21
N GLN A 686 -0.05 54.35 -0.79
CA GLN A 686 0.56 54.54 -2.11
C GLN A 686 -0.31 53.89 -3.19
N ASP A 687 -1.06 54.72 -3.90
CA ASP A 687 -1.95 54.29 -4.97
C ASP A 687 -1.18 53.55 -6.08
N GLY A 688 -1.81 52.51 -6.64
CA GLY A 688 -1.19 51.60 -7.64
C GLY A 688 -0.09 50.65 -7.14
N ALA A 689 0.35 50.75 -5.89
CA ALA A 689 1.36 49.85 -5.31
C ALA A 689 0.72 48.73 -4.48
N PHE A 690 1.30 47.53 -4.51
CA PHE A 690 0.95 46.42 -3.62
C PHE A 690 2.03 46.19 -2.57
N ARG A 691 1.65 45.57 -1.46
CA ARG A 691 2.53 45.19 -0.35
C ARG A 691 2.36 43.72 -0.01
N VAL A 692 3.47 42.99 0.10
CA VAL A 692 3.47 41.63 0.66
C VAL A 692 3.07 41.67 2.13
N MET A 693 2.03 40.91 2.49
CA MET A 693 1.51 40.79 3.85
C MET A 693 1.87 39.48 4.53
N LYS A 694 1.94 38.40 3.75
CA LYS A 694 2.25 37.05 4.24
C LYS A 694 3.11 36.30 3.24
N ASN A 695 4.04 35.53 3.77
CA ASN A 695 4.83 34.53 3.07
C ASN A 695 4.56 33.15 3.69
N THR A 696 4.78 32.09 2.92
CA THR A 696 4.85 30.72 3.45
C THR A 696 5.90 30.57 4.54
N SER A 697 5.65 29.65 5.46
CA SER A 697 6.60 29.22 6.49
C SER A 697 6.62 27.68 6.51
N VAL A 698 7.32 27.08 7.49
CA VAL A 698 7.31 25.62 7.69
C VAL A 698 5.97 25.08 8.22
N ASP A 699 5.15 25.92 8.87
CA ASP A 699 3.81 25.57 9.36
C ASP A 699 2.74 26.28 8.49
N THR A 700 1.97 25.50 7.73
CA THR A 700 0.87 25.99 6.90
C THR A 700 -0.13 26.85 7.69
N ALA A 701 -0.40 26.53 8.96
CA ALA A 701 -1.32 27.30 9.80
C ALA A 701 -0.73 28.61 10.33
N ALA A 702 0.60 28.78 10.30
CA ALA A 702 1.32 29.95 10.79
C ALA A 702 2.23 30.61 9.72
N PRO A 703 1.67 31.13 8.61
CA PRO A 703 2.44 31.92 7.63
C PRO A 703 3.00 33.19 8.25
N SER A 704 4.23 33.55 7.87
CA SER A 704 4.99 34.68 8.41
C SER A 704 4.63 35.99 7.68
N GLY A 705 4.62 37.12 8.40
CA GLY A 705 4.42 38.46 7.81
C GLY A 705 5.70 39.28 7.64
N ASP A 706 6.84 38.71 8.01
CA ASP A 706 8.12 39.40 8.25
C ASP A 706 9.34 38.68 7.68
N LYS A 707 9.29 37.34 7.57
CA LYS A 707 10.37 36.50 7.06
C LYS A 707 10.24 36.26 5.56
N TRP A 708 11.38 36.21 4.89
CA TRP A 708 11.52 35.90 3.46
C TRP A 708 12.33 34.62 3.31
N THR A 709 11.80 33.54 3.88
CA THR A 709 12.43 32.21 3.88
C THR A 709 11.92 31.39 2.70
N PHE A 710 12.81 31.10 1.75
CA PHE A 710 12.57 30.06 0.77
C PHE A 710 12.76 28.70 1.47
N VAL A 711 11.88 27.75 1.17
CA VAL A 711 11.90 26.41 1.78
C VAL A 711 12.19 25.40 0.67
N GLN A 712 13.19 24.57 0.92
CA GLN A 712 13.54 23.44 0.06
C GLN A 712 12.64 22.25 0.43
N ALA A 713 11.60 22.00 -0.36
CA ALA A 713 10.61 20.96 -0.08
C ALA A 713 9.85 20.50 -1.33
N ARG A 714 9.22 19.32 -1.25
CA ARG A 714 8.29 18.79 -2.27
C ARG A 714 7.05 19.69 -2.41
N GLU A 715 6.54 20.22 -1.30
CA GLU A 715 5.42 21.18 -1.26
C GLU A 715 5.68 22.25 -0.19
N ILE A 716 5.23 23.48 -0.47
CA ILE A 716 5.04 24.54 0.53
C ILE A 716 3.58 24.98 0.54
N SER A 717 3.07 25.43 1.68
CA SER A 717 1.68 25.89 1.75
C SER A 717 1.43 26.91 2.86
N MET A 718 0.34 27.67 2.74
CA MET A 718 -0.15 28.58 3.78
C MET A 718 -1.68 28.63 3.84
N LEU A 719 -2.22 28.65 5.05
CA LEU A 719 -3.64 28.82 5.34
C LEU A 719 -3.91 30.29 5.72
N CYS A 720 -4.74 30.95 4.92
CA CYS A 720 -5.07 32.35 5.09
C CYS A 720 -6.57 32.58 5.22
N ARG A 721 -6.95 33.42 6.18
CA ARG A 721 -8.29 34.01 6.24
C ARG A 721 -8.28 35.32 5.46
N LEU A 722 -8.92 35.33 4.30
CA LEU A 722 -9.09 36.53 3.48
C LEU A 722 -10.35 37.28 3.93
N ILE A 723 -10.34 38.60 3.80
CA ILE A 723 -11.43 39.50 4.20
C ILE A 723 -11.69 40.55 3.10
N PRO A 724 -12.92 41.04 2.91
CA PRO A 724 -13.25 41.98 1.83
C PRO A 724 -12.48 43.30 1.89
N GLU A 725 -12.13 43.76 3.09
CA GLU A 725 -11.51 45.06 3.33
C GLU A 725 -10.08 45.17 2.78
N ALA A 726 -9.40 44.03 2.57
CA ALA A 726 -8.08 43.93 1.97
C ALA A 726 -8.11 43.19 0.60
N SER A 727 -9.28 43.12 -0.02
CA SER A 727 -9.48 42.64 -1.39
C SER A 727 -9.25 43.78 -2.40
N PRO A 728 -8.65 43.54 -3.57
CA PRO A 728 -8.13 42.27 -4.07
C PRO A 728 -6.75 41.91 -3.49
N TYR A 729 -6.47 40.61 -3.46
CA TYR A 729 -5.17 40.06 -3.11
C TYR A 729 -4.42 39.59 -4.37
N LEU A 730 -3.09 39.70 -4.37
CA LEU A 730 -2.23 39.02 -5.35
C LEU A 730 -1.47 37.88 -4.67
N LEU A 731 -1.58 36.67 -5.21
CA LEU A 731 -0.78 35.51 -4.83
C LEU A 731 0.34 35.31 -5.85
N ILE A 732 1.59 35.35 -5.37
CA ILE A 732 2.80 35.37 -6.19
C ILE A 732 3.65 34.14 -5.87
N PRO A 733 3.74 33.16 -6.77
CA PRO A 733 4.74 32.10 -6.71
C PRO A 733 6.15 32.68 -6.87
N ARG A 734 7.11 32.13 -6.11
CA ARG A 734 8.52 32.52 -6.15
C ARG A 734 9.40 31.28 -6.13
N MET A 735 10.51 31.36 -6.83
CA MET A 735 11.58 30.37 -6.88
C MET A 735 12.90 31.05 -6.55
N MET A 736 13.79 30.36 -5.85
CA MET A 736 15.14 30.86 -5.58
C MET A 736 16.06 30.60 -6.78
N GLU A 737 16.95 31.56 -7.06
CA GLU A 737 17.94 31.47 -8.13
C GLU A 737 19.02 30.41 -7.83
N SER A 738 19.25 29.51 -8.78
CA SER A 738 20.32 28.50 -8.79
C SER A 738 20.68 28.13 -10.23
N GLU A 739 21.78 27.41 -10.43
CA GLU A 739 22.22 26.94 -11.75
C GLU A 739 21.14 26.08 -12.45
N ASP A 740 20.43 25.24 -11.69
CA ASP A 740 19.34 24.41 -12.21
C ASP A 740 18.06 25.20 -12.54
N THR A 741 17.71 26.22 -11.75
CA THR A 741 16.48 27.01 -11.95
C THR A 741 16.63 28.10 -13.03
N VAL A 742 17.86 28.43 -13.41
CA VAL A 742 18.18 29.39 -14.48
C VAL A 742 18.66 28.69 -15.76
N SER A 743 19.44 27.60 -15.67
CA SER A 743 20.15 26.99 -16.81
C SER A 743 20.19 25.44 -16.84
N GLY A 744 19.44 24.76 -15.96
CA GLY A 744 19.40 23.30 -15.86
C GLY A 744 18.84 22.55 -17.08
N SER A 745 19.07 21.23 -17.08
CA SER A 745 18.71 20.31 -18.18
C SER A 745 17.20 20.27 -18.47
N GLN A 746 16.81 20.30 -19.75
CA GLN A 746 15.41 20.13 -20.17
C GLN A 746 14.96 18.65 -20.28
N GLN A 747 15.85 17.68 -20.12
CA GLN A 747 15.56 16.26 -20.39
C GLN A 747 14.48 15.69 -19.44
N TRP A 748 14.54 16.03 -18.15
CA TRP A 748 13.53 15.57 -17.17
C TRP A 748 12.14 16.14 -17.46
N PHE A 749 12.05 17.35 -18.04
CA PHE A 749 10.77 17.94 -18.41
C PHE A 749 10.17 17.30 -19.66
N ALA A 750 11.01 16.82 -20.60
CA ALA A 750 10.54 15.97 -21.69
C ALA A 750 9.95 14.65 -21.16
N ASN A 751 10.61 14.01 -20.18
CA ASN A 751 10.07 12.83 -19.49
C ASN A 751 8.74 13.12 -18.80
N LEU A 752 8.60 14.26 -18.12
CA LEU A 752 7.33 14.66 -17.51
C LEU A 752 6.22 14.83 -18.56
N ARG A 753 6.49 15.55 -19.67
CA ARG A 753 5.52 15.77 -20.75
C ARG A 753 5.02 14.48 -21.40
N ASN A 754 5.81 13.41 -21.39
CA ASN A 754 5.38 12.09 -21.87
C ASN A 754 4.43 11.36 -20.90
N ARG A 755 4.32 11.81 -19.63
CA ARG A 755 3.51 11.20 -18.56
C ARG A 755 2.30 12.04 -18.11
N VAL A 756 2.15 13.27 -18.60
CA VAL A 756 1.04 14.18 -18.26
C VAL A 756 0.24 14.59 -19.51
N SER A 757 -0.91 15.27 -19.34
CA SER A 757 -1.70 15.73 -20.48
C SER A 757 -0.92 16.76 -21.31
N PRO A 758 -0.99 16.74 -22.66
CA PRO A 758 -0.38 17.77 -23.51
C PRO A 758 -0.88 19.21 -23.26
N LEU A 759 -1.97 19.37 -22.50
CA LEU A 759 -2.50 20.68 -22.07
C LEU A 759 -1.86 21.20 -20.78
N HIS A 760 -1.24 20.33 -19.97
CA HIS A 760 -0.59 20.71 -18.72
C HIS A 760 0.72 21.46 -19.01
N PHE A 761 1.06 22.45 -18.17
CA PHE A 761 2.29 23.28 -18.30
C PHE A 761 2.41 24.05 -19.64
N ASN A 762 1.29 24.26 -20.35
CA ASN A 762 1.25 25.03 -21.60
C ASN A 762 0.62 26.42 -21.36
N ASN A 763 1.32 27.27 -20.61
CA ASN A 763 0.87 28.62 -20.24
C ASN A 763 1.97 29.69 -20.25
N ARG A 764 3.01 29.51 -21.09
CA ARG A 764 4.14 30.46 -21.20
C ARG A 764 3.67 31.83 -21.71
N SER A 765 4.27 32.90 -21.17
CA SER A 765 4.23 34.22 -21.81
C SER A 765 5.14 34.28 -23.05
N GLU A 766 4.99 35.29 -23.91
CA GLU A 766 5.89 35.51 -25.06
C GLU A 766 7.35 35.73 -24.61
N ALA A 767 7.54 36.42 -23.49
CA ALA A 767 8.87 36.68 -22.92
C ALA A 767 9.50 35.40 -22.33
N GLN A 768 8.74 34.56 -21.63
CA GLN A 768 9.22 33.25 -21.17
C GLN A 768 9.56 32.33 -22.35
N ALA A 769 8.78 32.37 -23.43
CA ALA A 769 9.08 31.62 -24.64
C ALA A 769 10.40 32.09 -25.30
N ALA A 770 10.71 33.40 -25.23
CA ALA A 770 12.01 33.93 -25.67
C ALA A 770 13.15 33.50 -24.73
N ALA A 771 13.00 33.66 -23.41
CA ALA A 771 14.02 33.25 -22.44
C ALA A 771 14.38 31.75 -22.55
N VAL A 772 13.39 30.88 -22.68
CA VAL A 772 13.60 29.43 -22.90
C VAL A 772 14.27 29.15 -24.25
N ALA A 773 14.02 29.97 -25.29
CA ALA A 773 14.72 29.87 -26.58
C ALA A 773 16.17 30.40 -26.52
N GLU A 774 16.47 31.30 -25.59
CA GLU A 774 17.82 31.81 -25.30
C GLU A 774 18.62 30.89 -24.35
N GLY A 775 18.00 29.84 -23.81
CA GLY A 775 18.65 28.79 -23.01
C GLY A 775 18.22 28.72 -21.55
N ALA A 776 17.22 29.51 -21.12
CA ALA A 776 16.72 29.43 -19.75
C ALA A 776 16.08 28.07 -19.44
N ALA A 777 16.29 27.59 -18.22
CA ALA A 777 15.60 26.44 -17.68
C ALA A 777 14.09 26.70 -17.57
N GLU A 778 13.29 25.66 -17.79
CA GLU A 778 11.86 25.69 -17.52
C GLU A 778 11.53 24.70 -16.39
N VAL A 779 11.07 25.23 -15.26
CA VAL A 779 10.78 24.45 -14.06
C VAL A 779 9.25 24.37 -13.86
N PRO A 780 8.59 23.27 -14.25
CA PRO A 780 7.19 23.02 -13.90
C PRO A 780 6.97 22.93 -12.39
N VAL A 781 5.86 23.50 -11.95
CA VAL A 781 5.32 23.38 -10.59
C VAL A 781 3.79 23.36 -10.65
N VAL A 782 3.13 22.92 -9.58
CA VAL A 782 1.66 22.99 -9.50
C VAL A 782 1.25 23.90 -8.35
N LEU A 783 0.48 24.93 -8.69
CA LEU A 783 -0.15 25.84 -7.75
C LEU A 783 -1.53 25.28 -7.37
N GLY A 784 -1.74 25.06 -6.07
CA GLY A 784 -3.00 24.58 -5.53
C GLY A 784 -3.75 25.65 -4.74
N VAL A 785 -5.06 25.67 -4.88
CA VAL A 785 -5.97 26.54 -4.11
C VAL A 785 -7.06 25.67 -3.52
N ARG A 786 -7.15 25.60 -2.19
CA ARG A 786 -8.25 24.93 -1.48
C ARG A 786 -9.09 25.97 -0.75
N CYS A 787 -10.38 26.02 -1.05
CA CYS A 787 -11.31 27.01 -0.51
C CYS A 787 -12.48 26.35 0.21
N SER A 788 -12.91 26.89 1.35
CA SER A 788 -14.10 26.41 2.07
C SER A 788 -15.43 26.77 1.40
N LYS A 789 -15.38 27.49 0.27
CA LYS A 789 -16.51 27.87 -0.59
C LYS A 789 -16.15 27.55 -2.04
N PRO A 790 -17.13 27.39 -2.96
CA PRO A 790 -16.80 27.37 -4.37
C PRO A 790 -16.13 28.69 -4.77
N ILE A 791 -15.34 28.63 -5.83
CA ILE A 791 -14.75 29.76 -6.53
C ILE A 791 -15.33 29.76 -7.94
N GLY A 792 -15.76 30.92 -8.43
CA GLY A 792 -16.26 31.07 -9.79
C GLY A 792 -16.01 32.45 -10.39
N ALA A 793 -16.15 32.56 -11.71
CA ALA A 793 -15.85 33.78 -12.47
C ALA A 793 -16.75 34.98 -12.07
N GLU A 794 -18.00 34.73 -11.68
CA GLU A 794 -18.93 35.73 -11.16
C GLU A 794 -18.84 35.91 -9.63
N GLY A 795 -17.89 35.24 -8.98
CA GLY A 795 -17.82 35.17 -7.52
C GLY A 795 -18.83 34.20 -6.93
N ASP A 796 -18.98 32.99 -7.52
CA ASP A 796 -19.72 31.90 -6.86
C ASP A 796 -19.13 31.66 -5.46
N GLY A 797 -19.98 31.36 -4.47
CA GLY A 797 -19.60 31.33 -3.06
C GLY A 797 -19.09 32.67 -2.47
N GLY A 798 -19.03 33.74 -3.26
CA GLY A 798 -18.42 35.03 -2.90
C GLY A 798 -16.89 35.07 -3.07
N VAL A 799 -16.29 34.18 -3.88
CA VAL A 799 -14.85 34.15 -4.15
C VAL A 799 -14.58 34.10 -5.66
N LYS A 800 -13.74 35.00 -6.16
CA LYS A 800 -13.30 35.08 -7.55
C LYS A 800 -11.78 34.99 -7.62
N VAL A 801 -11.26 34.21 -8.57
CA VAL A 801 -9.82 34.05 -8.80
C VAL A 801 -9.54 34.22 -10.29
N ASP A 802 -8.85 35.29 -10.66
CA ASP A 802 -8.44 35.60 -12.03
C ASP A 802 -6.97 35.24 -12.27
N PHE A 803 -6.66 34.75 -13.49
CA PHE A 803 -5.31 34.41 -13.89
C PHE A 803 -4.61 35.63 -14.51
N LYS A 804 -3.45 36.00 -13.93
CA LYS A 804 -2.69 37.20 -14.27
C LYS A 804 -1.23 36.86 -14.56
N CYS A 805 -0.51 37.81 -15.13
CA CYS A 805 0.93 37.82 -15.29
C CYS A 805 1.46 39.21 -14.90
N LEU A 806 2.64 39.27 -14.31
CA LEU A 806 3.39 40.50 -14.03
C LEU A 806 4.45 40.69 -15.11
N GLY A 807 4.86 41.94 -15.37
CA GLY A 807 5.99 42.23 -16.28
C GLY A 807 7.33 41.74 -15.74
N ASP A 808 8.28 41.45 -16.64
CA ASP A 808 9.60 40.94 -16.26
C ASP A 808 10.49 42.02 -15.60
N ASP A 809 10.19 43.29 -15.82
CA ASP A 809 10.81 44.42 -15.13
C ASP A 809 10.27 44.63 -13.70
N ASN A 810 9.32 43.80 -13.25
CA ASN A 810 8.73 43.95 -11.93
C ASN A 810 9.66 43.48 -10.80
N VAL A 811 10.15 44.46 -10.02
CA VAL A 811 11.03 44.27 -8.85
C VAL A 811 10.49 43.32 -7.77
N VAL A 812 9.21 42.95 -7.81
CA VAL A 812 8.62 42.03 -6.81
C VAL A 812 9.39 40.72 -6.68
N PHE A 813 9.97 40.21 -7.77
CA PHE A 813 10.68 38.93 -7.78
C PHE A 813 12.00 38.96 -6.98
N GLU A 814 12.67 40.11 -6.93
CA GLU A 814 13.89 40.38 -6.12
C GLU A 814 13.59 40.54 -4.60
N ASN A 815 12.56 39.88 -4.09
CA ASN A 815 12.09 39.96 -2.70
C ASN A 815 11.70 41.36 -2.20
N PHE A 816 11.29 42.27 -3.09
CA PHE A 816 10.84 43.59 -2.67
C PHE A 816 9.48 43.53 -1.95
N PRO A 817 9.35 44.15 -0.75
CA PRO A 817 8.11 44.10 0.03
C PRO A 817 6.99 44.98 -0.53
N LYS A 818 7.31 45.86 -1.48
CA LYS A 818 6.37 46.76 -2.17
C LYS A 818 6.76 46.86 -3.65
N PHE A 819 5.76 46.86 -4.52
CA PHE A 819 5.97 46.79 -5.97
C PHE A 819 4.76 47.38 -6.73
N PRO A 820 4.92 47.86 -7.97
CA PRO A 820 3.79 48.22 -8.84
C PRO A 820 3.04 46.96 -9.28
N ALA A 821 1.70 46.99 -9.28
CA ALA A 821 0.88 45.81 -9.56
C ALA A 821 0.27 45.79 -10.98
N GLU A 822 1.01 46.30 -11.96
CA GLU A 822 0.60 46.23 -13.36
C GLU A 822 0.55 44.76 -13.81
N THR A 823 -0.66 44.26 -14.06
CA THR A 823 -0.91 42.86 -14.45
C THR A 823 -1.60 42.76 -15.79
N VAL A 824 -1.22 41.76 -16.58
CA VAL A 824 -1.92 41.35 -17.80
C VAL A 824 -2.78 40.12 -17.50
N THR A 825 -4.03 40.12 -17.95
CA THR A 825 -4.93 38.95 -17.79
C THR A 825 -4.56 37.86 -18.78
N GLN A 826 -4.24 36.66 -18.30
CA GLN A 826 -3.99 35.50 -19.15
C GLN A 826 -5.29 34.75 -19.47
N LYS A 827 -5.30 34.07 -20.63
CA LYS A 827 -6.45 33.32 -21.15
C LYS A 827 -5.98 31.97 -21.68
N GLY A 828 -6.87 30.97 -21.70
CA GLY A 828 -6.51 29.62 -22.13
C GLY A 828 -5.74 28.85 -21.06
N ILE A 829 -5.78 29.31 -19.81
CA ILE A 829 -5.13 28.66 -18.68
C ILE A 829 -5.92 27.41 -18.32
N TYR A 830 -5.24 26.27 -18.42
CA TYR A 830 -5.72 24.98 -17.98
C TYR A 830 -5.67 24.87 -16.45
N TYR A 831 -6.72 24.34 -15.83
CA TYR A 831 -6.76 24.01 -14.40
C TYR A 831 -7.69 22.83 -14.13
N GLN A 832 -7.51 22.17 -12.98
CA GLN A 832 -8.42 21.15 -12.46
C GLN A 832 -9.30 21.70 -11.35
N VAL A 833 -10.50 21.16 -11.19
CA VAL A 833 -11.41 21.41 -10.06
C VAL A 833 -11.98 20.10 -9.50
N MET A 834 -11.88 19.90 -8.19
CA MET A 834 -12.47 18.78 -7.48
C MET A 834 -13.35 19.29 -6.33
N PRO A 835 -14.68 19.17 -6.43
CA PRO A 835 -15.61 19.45 -5.32
C PRO A 835 -15.35 18.52 -4.12
N PRO A 836 -15.64 18.94 -2.87
CA PRO A 836 -15.26 18.19 -1.68
C PRO A 836 -15.79 16.74 -1.64
N THR A 837 -17.00 16.51 -2.15
CA THR A 837 -17.68 15.20 -2.16
C THR A 837 -17.36 14.33 -3.38
N ARG A 838 -16.57 14.84 -4.34
CA ARG A 838 -16.26 14.13 -5.59
C ARG A 838 -14.93 13.40 -5.47
N GLY A 839 -14.84 12.20 -6.03
CA GLY A 839 -13.62 11.37 -6.03
C GLY A 839 -12.74 11.48 -7.27
N TYR A 840 -12.97 12.50 -8.09
CA TYR A 840 -12.22 12.78 -9.30
C TYR A 840 -12.35 14.27 -9.66
N ALA A 841 -11.31 14.81 -10.27
CA ALA A 841 -11.29 16.19 -10.73
C ALA A 841 -11.89 16.34 -12.14
N GLU A 842 -12.46 17.50 -12.43
CA GLU A 842 -12.77 17.93 -13.80
C GLU A 842 -11.64 18.83 -14.34
N GLU A 843 -11.35 18.69 -15.62
CA GLU A 843 -10.43 19.55 -16.34
C GLU A 843 -11.17 20.75 -16.95
N ARG A 844 -10.66 21.98 -16.77
CA ARG A 844 -11.25 23.23 -17.27
C ARG A 844 -10.18 24.15 -17.87
N VAL A 845 -10.61 25.06 -18.74
CA VAL A 845 -9.73 26.04 -19.39
C VAL A 845 -10.40 27.42 -19.36
N GLY A 846 -9.67 28.47 -18.94
CA GLY A 846 -10.27 29.79 -18.75
C GLY A 846 -9.29 30.97 -18.63
N ALA A 847 -9.82 32.11 -18.18
CA ALA A 847 -9.07 33.30 -17.76
C ALA A 847 -9.19 33.55 -16.23
N SER A 848 -10.01 32.73 -15.58
CA SER A 848 -10.33 32.73 -14.16
C SER A 848 -10.76 31.31 -13.78
N ILE A 849 -10.78 31.00 -12.49
CA ILE A 849 -11.48 29.83 -11.98
C ILE A 849 -12.98 30.06 -12.15
N ALA A 850 -13.64 29.14 -12.84
CA ALA A 850 -15.08 29.12 -13.16
C ALA A 850 -15.64 27.73 -12.86
#